data_AF-A0A2W6TQF7-F1
#
_entry.id   AF-A0A2W6TQF7-F1
#
_cell.length_a   1.000
_cell.length_b   1.000
_cell.length_c   1.000
_cell.angle_alpha   90.00
_cell.angle_beta   90.00
_cell.angle_gamma   90.00
#
_symmetry.space_group_name_H-M   'P 1'
#
loop_
_entity.id
_entity.type
_entity.pdbx_description
1 polymer ?
#
loop_
_entity_poly.entity_id
_entity_poly.type
_entity_poly.pdbx_seq_one_letter_code
_entity_poly.pdbx_strand_id
1 'polypeptide(L)'
;MQPINNPFHDLWITEYLTPQGFVRLFSPAVAEDSEMLFSASNVVVKGRQGSGKSMLLSLLETKTRIAYAREGVPYPARSASRAFISAGVNLTRENVRLVVARADEVEVVARERWVAAVFSDYVNYLLAVDLIDNVLQLGEAQLQDGVLLDEIRVDLSEESIGRFISRLLKSEHWFGYLDGCRDIEDVLSRCKHRIISYTKYFNYNSDLDADIKRSMTEMGQPTAVLAECLRVSGILPSETSVFLRLDQHEELYVLERLSGYGEIFRQVINRALAMRDSRVSYRIGTRHYAWDDRIKVWGSGASLENLRDYHALDIDEYFRRPESKSVVWKFPGFAEDVFRRRLQAAGMSLDHVAPGASIDYVFGETPLPTVRARRYASSSPVRLKFESHWHASWKDLLSSLWATDPLSARLGEAFLRQRNQVRLGIAFKPVSVEGLPWEAASKKWWRKERLEVAAMQIASDCNQSLIWGGSRQIVELAGWNILPFMTICKTIWGAWLRNESCSADQLAVLPKIPLAEQTVGILEASKIWFEKLQEGVYGDRRKRLISNLGAWFSIKLKGDRALSYPGSNGFSLRRDEMDLDLEITSLIKECRDQGDLLQSDHTTKLSDGKSRLKWYLNPILAPFFKITQNRTKEPIYTGVSELSSIYKNKPVASISSELQLTQKDLFE
;
A
#
# COMPACT_ATOMS: atom_id res chain seq x y z
N MET A 1 -13.66 -35.65 -1.81
CA MET A 1 -12.90 -34.76 -0.91
C MET A 1 -12.30 -33.65 -1.76
N GLN A 2 -12.54 -32.38 -1.41
CA GLN A 2 -11.92 -31.26 -2.14
C GLN A 2 -10.41 -31.25 -1.86
N PRO A 3 -9.56 -30.98 -2.88
CA PRO A 3 -8.13 -30.88 -2.69
C PRO A 3 -7.79 -29.78 -1.68
N ILE A 4 -6.74 -30.03 -0.92
CA ILE A 4 -6.19 -29.15 0.10
C ILE A 4 -5.78 -27.83 -0.58
N ASN A 5 -6.54 -26.78 -0.33
CA ASN A 5 -6.27 -25.48 -0.92
C ASN A 5 -5.48 -24.61 0.06
N ASN A 6 -4.42 -24.01 -0.44
CA ASN A 6 -3.66 -23.00 0.26
C ASN A 6 -4.60 -21.85 0.69
N PRO A 7 -4.76 -21.57 2.01
CA PRO A 7 -5.71 -20.56 2.50
C PRO A 7 -5.39 -19.13 2.03
N PHE A 8 -4.19 -18.93 1.48
CA PHE A 8 -3.69 -17.66 0.96
C PHE A 8 -3.62 -17.65 -0.58
N HIS A 9 -4.22 -18.63 -1.28
CA HIS A 9 -4.16 -18.70 -2.74
C HIS A 9 -4.70 -17.42 -3.40
N ASP A 10 -5.85 -16.93 -2.93
CA ASP A 10 -6.53 -15.75 -3.47
C ASP A 10 -6.07 -14.47 -2.77
N LEU A 11 -5.08 -13.82 -3.39
CA LEU A 11 -4.52 -12.56 -2.92
C LEU A 11 -5.51 -11.39 -3.04
N TRP A 12 -6.38 -11.42 -4.05
CA TRP A 12 -7.35 -10.37 -4.38
C TRP A 12 -8.78 -10.74 -3.99
N ILE A 13 -8.96 -11.61 -2.99
CA ILE A 13 -10.28 -12.14 -2.63
C ILE A 13 -11.31 -11.02 -2.46
N THR A 14 -10.86 -9.88 -1.93
CA THR A 14 -11.62 -8.70 -1.56
C THR A 14 -12.39 -8.06 -2.71
N GLU A 15 -11.96 -8.24 -3.95
CA GLU A 15 -12.66 -7.68 -5.12
C GLU A 15 -13.92 -8.48 -5.50
N TYR A 16 -14.01 -9.73 -5.05
CA TYR A 16 -15.09 -10.66 -5.41
C TYR A 16 -15.79 -11.27 -4.19
N LEU A 17 -15.53 -10.74 -2.98
CA LEU A 17 -16.19 -11.23 -1.77
C LEU A 17 -17.70 -10.98 -1.84
N THR A 18 -18.47 -12.00 -1.49
CA THR A 18 -19.84 -11.79 -1.07
C THR A 18 -19.85 -10.93 0.20
N PRO A 19 -20.92 -10.18 0.48
CA PRO A 19 -21.03 -9.39 1.71
C PRO A 19 -20.76 -10.20 2.98
N GLN A 20 -21.22 -11.45 3.07
CA GLN A 20 -20.96 -12.34 4.21
C GLN A 20 -19.48 -12.76 4.27
N GLY A 21 -18.87 -13.06 3.13
CA GLY A 21 -17.43 -13.33 3.05
C GLY A 21 -16.60 -12.14 3.49
N PHE A 22 -17.04 -10.92 3.19
CA PHE A 22 -16.43 -9.69 3.65
C PHE A 22 -16.45 -9.58 5.18
N VAL A 23 -17.60 -9.80 5.84
CA VAL A 23 -17.70 -9.75 7.31
C VAL A 23 -16.71 -10.72 7.98
N ARG A 24 -16.57 -11.92 7.42
CA ARG A 24 -15.66 -12.95 7.95
C ARG A 24 -14.19 -12.57 7.77
N LEU A 25 -13.82 -12.01 6.63
CA LEU A 25 -12.42 -11.79 6.25
C LEU A 25 -11.90 -10.38 6.53
N PHE A 26 -12.77 -9.38 6.66
CA PHE A 26 -12.38 -8.01 6.95
C PHE A 26 -11.81 -7.90 8.36
N SER A 27 -10.67 -7.22 8.49
CA SER A 27 -10.03 -6.97 9.78
C SER A 27 -10.44 -5.59 10.32
N PRO A 28 -11.10 -5.50 11.49
CA PRO A 28 -11.47 -4.23 12.11
C PRO A 28 -10.28 -3.33 12.47
N ALA A 29 -9.06 -3.88 12.60
CA ALA A 29 -7.86 -3.14 13.00
C ALA A 29 -7.49 -1.97 12.06
N VAL A 30 -7.94 -2.00 10.81
CA VAL A 30 -7.77 -0.86 9.87
C VAL A 30 -8.85 0.21 10.05
N ALA A 31 -10.00 -0.16 10.62
CA ALA A 31 -11.16 0.72 10.78
C ALA A 31 -11.16 1.49 12.12
N GLU A 32 -10.52 0.97 13.17
CA GLU A 32 -10.49 1.57 14.52
C GLU A 32 -10.02 3.03 14.54
N ASP A 33 -9.08 3.42 13.68
CA ASP A 33 -8.61 4.81 13.54
C ASP A 33 -9.08 5.50 12.26
N SER A 34 -10.01 4.88 11.53
CA SER A 34 -10.60 5.43 10.32
C SER A 34 -11.91 6.17 10.61
N GLU A 35 -12.08 6.77 11.80
CA GLU A 35 -13.32 7.47 12.19
C GLU A 35 -13.71 8.57 11.21
N MET A 36 -12.71 9.25 10.64
CA MET A 36 -12.91 10.26 9.61
C MET A 36 -13.65 9.72 8.39
N LEU A 37 -13.47 8.43 8.06
CA LEU A 37 -14.18 7.75 6.96
C LEU A 37 -15.70 7.77 7.16
N PHE A 38 -16.19 7.87 8.39
CA PHE A 38 -17.62 7.90 8.72
C PHE A 38 -18.12 9.32 9.04
N SER A 39 -17.29 10.36 8.90
CA SER A 39 -17.66 11.76 9.18
C SER A 39 -18.47 12.40 8.05
N ALA A 40 -19.11 13.55 8.28
CA ALA A 40 -19.79 14.28 7.20
C ALA A 40 -18.83 15.02 6.23
N SER A 41 -17.52 15.03 6.51
CA SER A 41 -16.53 15.69 5.65
C SER A 41 -16.16 14.81 4.45
N ASN A 42 -15.64 15.40 3.38
CA ASN A 42 -15.05 14.63 2.29
C ASN A 42 -13.76 13.93 2.75
N VAL A 43 -13.50 12.72 2.29
CA VAL A 43 -12.32 11.93 2.66
C VAL A 43 -11.65 11.36 1.43
N VAL A 44 -10.32 11.43 1.40
CA VAL A 44 -9.47 10.82 0.39
C VAL A 44 -8.63 9.75 1.07
N VAL A 45 -8.89 8.49 0.74
CA VAL A 45 -8.18 7.32 1.22
C VAL A 45 -7.00 7.03 0.27
N LYS A 46 -5.79 7.29 0.75
CA LYS A 46 -4.55 7.08 0.00
C LYS A 46 -3.82 5.81 0.43
N GLY A 47 -3.02 5.26 -0.48
CA GLY A 47 -2.15 4.13 -0.21
C GLY A 47 -1.70 3.41 -1.47
N ARG A 48 -0.61 2.66 -1.35
CA ARG A 48 -0.08 1.79 -2.41
C ARG A 48 -1.05 0.68 -2.79
N GLN A 49 -0.75 -0.01 -3.89
CA GLN A 49 -1.52 -1.18 -4.29
C GLN A 49 -1.53 -2.23 -3.17
N GLY A 50 -2.72 -2.79 -2.91
CA GLY A 50 -2.88 -3.81 -1.88
C GLY A 50 -2.85 -3.29 -0.43
N SER A 51 -2.86 -1.97 -0.19
CA SER A 51 -2.87 -1.44 1.18
C SER A 51 -4.21 -1.61 1.91
N GLY A 52 -5.30 -1.94 1.20
CA GLY A 52 -6.64 -2.12 1.78
C GLY A 52 -7.63 -0.98 1.53
N LYS A 53 -7.35 -0.05 0.61
CA LYS A 53 -8.25 1.08 0.26
C LYS A 53 -9.66 0.62 -0.10
N SER A 54 -9.78 -0.28 -1.10
CA SER A 54 -11.08 -0.78 -1.55
C SER A 54 -11.81 -1.52 -0.44
N MET A 55 -11.09 -2.24 0.45
CA MET A 55 -11.70 -2.86 1.63
C MET A 55 -12.31 -1.84 2.58
N LEU A 56 -11.61 -0.73 2.87
CA LEU A 56 -12.18 0.36 3.66
C LEU A 56 -13.39 1.00 2.99
N LEU A 57 -13.34 1.23 1.67
CA LEU A 57 -14.48 1.80 0.95
C LEU A 57 -15.66 0.83 0.86
N SER A 58 -15.43 -0.47 0.81
CA SER A 58 -16.48 -1.50 0.81
C SER A 58 -17.16 -1.67 2.17
N LEU A 59 -16.56 -1.21 3.27
CA LEU A 59 -17.27 -1.12 4.55
C LEU A 59 -18.52 -0.24 4.43
N LEU A 60 -18.44 0.81 3.63
CA LEU A 60 -19.52 1.78 3.46
C LEU A 60 -20.68 1.24 2.62
N GLU A 61 -20.52 0.11 1.94
CA GLU A 61 -21.56 -0.48 1.09
C GLU A 61 -22.77 -0.92 1.91
N THR A 62 -23.97 -0.59 1.41
CA THR A 62 -25.24 -0.96 2.04
C THR A 62 -25.35 -2.47 2.24
N LYS A 63 -25.06 -3.27 1.20
CA LYS A 63 -25.03 -4.74 1.29
C LYS A 63 -24.06 -5.26 2.35
N THR A 64 -22.90 -4.63 2.52
CA THR A 64 -21.91 -5.01 3.53
C THR A 64 -22.45 -4.74 4.93
N ARG A 65 -23.08 -3.57 5.15
CA ARG A 65 -23.71 -3.24 6.42
C ARG A 65 -24.84 -4.19 6.79
N ILE A 66 -25.71 -4.50 5.83
CA ILE A 66 -26.77 -5.50 5.99
C ILE A 66 -26.16 -6.84 6.42
N ALA A 67 -25.04 -7.27 5.80
CA ALA A 67 -24.37 -8.50 6.17
C ALA A 67 -23.80 -8.46 7.60
N TYR A 68 -23.18 -7.36 8.04
CA TYR A 68 -22.70 -7.22 9.43
C TYR A 68 -23.84 -7.40 10.43
N ALA A 69 -24.97 -6.72 10.19
CA ALA A 69 -26.14 -6.81 11.06
C ALA A 69 -26.74 -8.22 11.09
N ARG A 70 -26.88 -8.88 9.93
CA ARG A 70 -27.41 -10.25 9.82
C ARG A 70 -26.50 -11.31 10.44
N GLU A 71 -25.19 -11.13 10.37
CA GLU A 71 -24.23 -12.05 11.00
C GLU A 71 -24.06 -11.77 12.52
N GLY A 72 -24.71 -10.72 13.05
CA GLY A 72 -24.59 -10.34 14.47
C GLY A 72 -23.18 -9.86 14.85
N VAL A 73 -22.37 -9.46 13.86
CA VAL A 73 -21.00 -8.97 14.09
C VAL A 73 -21.03 -7.47 14.30
N PRO A 74 -20.38 -6.92 15.34
CA PRO A 74 -20.32 -5.48 15.55
C PRO A 74 -19.73 -4.75 14.33
N TYR A 75 -20.50 -3.80 13.79
CA TYR A 75 -20.04 -2.98 12.69
C TYR A 75 -18.90 -2.04 13.15
N PRO A 76 -17.77 -1.95 12.41
CA PRO A 76 -16.56 -1.25 12.85
C PRO A 76 -16.65 0.27 12.67
N ALA A 77 -17.71 0.87 13.18
CA ALA A 77 -17.91 2.32 13.31
C ALA A 77 -18.62 2.63 14.64
N ARG A 78 -18.40 3.84 15.17
CA ARG A 78 -19.11 4.35 16.35
C ARG A 78 -20.61 4.47 16.04
N SER A 79 -21.48 4.14 16.99
CA SER A 79 -22.94 4.18 16.82
C SER A 79 -23.45 5.51 16.26
N ALA A 80 -22.93 6.64 16.75
CA ALA A 80 -23.29 7.98 16.28
C ALA A 80 -22.98 8.26 14.80
N SER A 81 -22.13 7.45 14.17
CA SER A 81 -21.71 7.61 12.77
C SER A 81 -22.23 6.50 11.86
N ARG A 82 -23.21 5.70 12.31
CA ARG A 82 -23.78 4.60 11.52
C ARG A 82 -25.01 4.98 10.72
N ALA A 83 -25.61 6.15 10.98
CA ALA A 83 -26.73 6.67 10.22
C ALA A 83 -26.27 7.23 8.85
N PHE A 84 -25.89 6.35 7.92
CA PHE A 84 -25.51 6.73 6.56
C PHE A 84 -25.89 5.70 5.49
N ILE A 85 -26.17 6.16 4.28
CA ILE A 85 -26.22 5.30 3.10
C ILE A 85 -25.09 5.70 2.15
N SER A 86 -24.58 4.77 1.34
CA SER A 86 -23.58 5.10 0.33
C SER A 86 -24.03 4.73 -1.06
N ALA A 87 -23.51 5.48 -2.03
CA ALA A 87 -23.48 5.12 -3.44
C ALA A 87 -22.02 5.13 -3.89
N GLY A 88 -21.64 4.30 -4.85
CA GLY A 88 -20.25 4.18 -5.26
C GLY A 88 -20.05 3.83 -6.72
N VAL A 89 -18.94 4.34 -7.27
CA VAL A 89 -18.45 4.02 -8.60
C VAL A 89 -17.03 3.48 -8.48
N ASN A 90 -16.77 2.37 -9.15
CA ASN A 90 -15.42 1.89 -9.40
C ASN A 90 -15.03 2.26 -10.84
N LEU A 91 -14.10 3.20 -11.00
CA LEU A 91 -13.82 3.83 -12.28
C LEU A 91 -13.19 2.85 -13.31
N THR A 92 -12.54 1.78 -12.84
CA THR A 92 -12.05 0.71 -13.74
C THR A 92 -13.20 -0.15 -14.25
N ARG A 93 -14.08 -0.60 -13.36
CA ARG A 93 -15.21 -1.48 -13.70
C ARG A 93 -16.21 -0.80 -14.63
N GLU A 94 -16.47 0.48 -14.40
CA GLU A 94 -17.33 1.30 -15.27
C GLU A 94 -16.64 1.73 -16.58
N ASN A 95 -15.39 1.31 -16.80
CA ASN A 95 -14.61 1.58 -18.00
C ASN A 95 -14.61 3.06 -18.42
N VAL A 96 -14.44 3.95 -17.44
CA VAL A 96 -14.48 5.41 -17.61
C VAL A 96 -13.47 5.92 -18.66
N ARG A 97 -12.44 5.12 -18.94
CA ARG A 97 -11.46 5.37 -20.01
C ARG A 97 -12.12 5.55 -21.39
N LEU A 98 -13.32 5.03 -21.62
CA LEU A 98 -14.02 5.18 -22.89
C LEU A 98 -14.58 6.59 -23.13
N VAL A 99 -14.69 7.43 -22.09
CA VAL A 99 -15.28 8.77 -22.21
C VAL A 99 -14.50 9.65 -23.21
N VAL A 100 -13.19 9.43 -23.38
CA VAL A 100 -12.37 10.17 -24.34
C VAL A 100 -12.46 9.65 -25.77
N ALA A 101 -13.06 8.49 -26.02
CA ALA A 101 -12.97 7.80 -27.31
C ALA A 101 -13.39 8.71 -28.47
N ARG A 102 -14.48 9.46 -28.29
CA ARG A 102 -15.04 10.36 -29.32
C ARG A 102 -14.61 11.82 -29.18
N ALA A 103 -13.64 12.12 -28.33
CA ALA A 103 -13.19 13.50 -28.13
C ALA A 103 -12.61 14.11 -29.42
N ASP A 104 -12.02 13.30 -30.31
CA ASP A 104 -11.48 13.77 -31.58
C ASP A 104 -12.53 14.23 -32.61
N GLU A 105 -13.79 13.82 -32.44
CA GLU A 105 -14.91 14.28 -33.27
C GLU A 105 -15.40 15.68 -32.90
N VAL A 106 -14.96 16.20 -31.76
CA VAL A 106 -15.30 17.53 -31.26
C VAL A 106 -14.24 18.52 -31.68
N GLU A 107 -14.67 19.71 -32.10
CA GLU A 107 -13.80 20.83 -32.42
C GLU A 107 -12.82 21.10 -31.27
N VAL A 108 -11.54 21.31 -31.62
CA VAL A 108 -10.43 21.44 -30.66
C VAL A 108 -10.73 22.45 -29.54
N VAL A 109 -11.36 23.58 -29.87
CA VAL A 109 -11.68 24.65 -28.91
C VAL A 109 -12.78 24.27 -27.91
N ALA A 110 -13.69 23.37 -28.30
CA ALA A 110 -14.81 22.92 -27.45
C ALA A 110 -14.51 21.61 -26.72
N ARG A 111 -13.46 20.90 -27.13
CA ARG A 111 -13.18 19.53 -26.73
C ARG A 111 -13.02 19.33 -25.23
N GLU A 112 -12.23 20.17 -24.56
CA GLU A 112 -12.01 20.07 -23.11
C GLU A 112 -13.32 20.23 -22.33
N ARG A 113 -14.14 21.22 -22.73
CA ARG A 113 -15.45 21.48 -22.11
C ARG A 113 -16.41 20.33 -22.36
N TRP A 114 -16.39 19.76 -23.56
CA TRP A 114 -17.21 18.60 -23.90
C TRP A 114 -16.82 17.37 -23.07
N VAL A 115 -15.52 17.06 -22.99
CA VAL A 115 -15.01 15.94 -22.18
C VAL A 115 -15.41 16.11 -20.72
N ALA A 116 -15.23 17.32 -20.17
CA ALA A 116 -15.62 17.63 -18.79
C ALA A 116 -17.12 17.44 -18.56
N ALA A 117 -17.97 17.93 -19.46
CA ALA A 117 -19.42 17.85 -19.35
C ALA A 117 -19.93 16.41 -19.46
N VAL A 118 -19.45 15.66 -20.43
CA VAL A 118 -19.83 14.25 -20.65
C VAL A 118 -19.37 13.37 -19.50
N PHE A 119 -18.13 13.54 -19.03
CA PHE A 119 -17.61 12.81 -17.88
C PHE A 119 -18.41 13.09 -16.61
N SER A 120 -18.62 14.36 -16.32
CA SER A 120 -19.43 14.85 -15.20
C SER A 120 -20.81 14.19 -15.18
N ASP A 121 -21.51 14.27 -16.31
CA ASP A 121 -22.84 13.72 -16.45
C ASP A 121 -22.85 12.19 -16.31
N TYR A 122 -21.93 11.49 -16.96
CA TYR A 122 -21.82 10.04 -16.87
C TYR A 122 -21.63 9.56 -15.42
N VAL A 123 -20.70 10.16 -14.67
CA VAL A 123 -20.43 9.80 -13.27
C VAL A 123 -21.62 10.14 -12.35
N ASN A 124 -22.28 11.28 -12.55
CA ASN A 124 -23.47 11.65 -11.79
C ASN A 124 -24.57 10.58 -11.90
N TYR A 125 -24.85 10.09 -13.10
CA TYR A 125 -25.90 9.10 -13.32
C TYR A 125 -25.51 7.73 -12.76
N LEU A 126 -24.24 7.33 -12.85
CA LEU A 126 -23.75 6.12 -12.18
C LEU A 126 -23.99 6.18 -10.65
N LEU A 127 -23.62 7.30 -10.01
CA LEU A 127 -23.85 7.50 -8.58
C LEU A 127 -25.33 7.58 -8.21
N ALA A 128 -26.15 8.22 -9.05
CA ALA A 128 -27.58 8.34 -8.82
C ALA A 128 -28.29 6.98 -8.88
N VAL A 129 -27.95 6.16 -9.87
CA VAL A 129 -28.46 4.78 -10.00
C VAL A 129 -28.09 3.95 -8.78
N ASP A 130 -26.80 3.94 -8.39
CA ASP A 130 -26.36 3.15 -7.24
C ASP A 130 -26.98 3.65 -5.93
N LEU A 131 -27.22 4.95 -5.78
CA LEU A 131 -27.93 5.48 -4.61
C LEU A 131 -29.38 4.97 -4.52
N ILE A 132 -30.12 5.02 -5.63
CA ILE A 132 -31.51 4.54 -5.68
C ILE A 132 -31.55 3.03 -5.41
N ASP A 133 -30.70 2.25 -6.10
CA ASP A 133 -30.61 0.80 -5.92
C ASP A 133 -30.29 0.43 -4.44
N ASN A 134 -29.39 1.18 -3.80
CA ASN A 134 -29.05 0.96 -2.38
C ASN A 134 -30.19 1.33 -1.42
N VAL A 135 -30.97 2.38 -1.70
CA VAL A 135 -32.15 2.74 -0.89
C VAL A 135 -33.21 1.65 -0.98
N LEU A 136 -33.51 1.19 -2.21
CA LEU A 136 -34.48 0.13 -2.46
C LEU A 136 -34.05 -1.18 -1.80
N GLN A 137 -32.78 -1.55 -1.95
CA GLN A 137 -32.21 -2.75 -1.32
C GLN A 137 -32.33 -2.72 0.22
N LEU A 138 -32.03 -1.57 0.85
CA LEU A 138 -32.16 -1.45 2.30
C LEU A 138 -33.63 -1.51 2.74
N GLY A 139 -34.53 -0.83 2.02
CA GLY A 139 -35.96 -0.87 2.31
C GLY A 139 -36.54 -2.28 2.19
N GLU A 140 -36.18 -3.03 1.14
CA GLU A 140 -36.59 -4.43 0.98
C GLU A 140 -36.07 -5.32 2.11
N ALA A 141 -34.79 -5.16 2.49
CA ALA A 141 -34.22 -5.90 3.60
C ALA A 141 -34.93 -5.58 4.93
N GLN A 142 -35.26 -4.31 5.17
CA GLN A 142 -36.01 -3.88 6.36
C GLN A 142 -37.42 -4.46 6.44
N LEU A 143 -38.11 -4.55 5.30
CA LEU A 143 -39.41 -5.21 5.23
C LEU A 143 -39.30 -6.72 5.51
N GLN A 144 -38.20 -7.34 5.10
CA GLN A 144 -37.98 -8.77 5.27
C GLN A 144 -37.67 -9.15 6.73
N ASP A 145 -36.76 -8.44 7.39
CA ASP A 145 -36.23 -8.84 8.71
C ASP A 145 -35.92 -7.68 9.67
N GLY A 146 -36.26 -6.44 9.31
CA GLY A 146 -36.03 -5.26 10.14
C GLY A 146 -34.56 -4.85 10.29
N VAL A 147 -33.66 -5.32 9.42
CA VAL A 147 -32.23 -5.04 9.53
C VAL A 147 -31.91 -3.53 9.51
N LEU A 148 -31.03 -3.09 10.41
CA LEU A 148 -30.59 -1.68 10.54
C LEU A 148 -31.70 -0.65 10.86
N LEU A 149 -32.93 -1.04 11.21
CA LEU A 149 -34.02 -0.08 11.50
C LEU A 149 -33.66 0.94 12.59
N ASP A 150 -32.88 0.54 13.59
CA ASP A 150 -32.42 1.41 14.68
C ASP A 150 -31.36 2.42 14.24
N GLU A 151 -30.68 2.17 13.11
CA GLU A 151 -29.62 3.04 12.58
C GLU A 151 -30.16 3.95 11.47
N ILE A 152 -31.00 3.42 10.57
CA ILE A 152 -31.58 4.12 9.42
C ILE A 152 -32.93 3.49 9.12
N ARG A 153 -34.00 4.28 9.06
CA ARG A 153 -35.32 3.78 8.66
C ARG A 153 -35.66 4.23 7.25
N VAL A 154 -35.82 3.29 6.32
CA VAL A 154 -36.25 3.60 4.95
C VAL A 154 -37.77 3.50 4.86
N ASP A 155 -38.43 4.57 4.40
CA ASP A 155 -39.88 4.59 4.16
C ASP A 155 -40.18 4.55 2.66
N LEU A 156 -40.59 3.38 2.17
CA LEU A 156 -41.01 3.16 0.77
C LEU A 156 -42.54 3.19 0.60
N SER A 157 -43.28 3.88 1.48
CA SER A 157 -44.71 4.09 1.30
C SER A 157 -45.03 4.89 0.04
N GLU A 158 -46.21 4.66 -0.54
CA GLU A 158 -46.67 5.39 -1.73
C GLU A 158 -46.69 6.91 -1.51
N GLU A 159 -46.98 7.37 -0.29
CA GLU A 159 -46.95 8.80 0.05
C GLU A 159 -45.54 9.38 -0.01
N SER A 160 -44.56 8.73 0.62
CA SER A 160 -43.16 9.17 0.62
C SER A 160 -42.54 9.09 -0.78
N ILE A 161 -42.87 8.07 -1.56
CA ILE A 161 -42.49 7.97 -2.97
C ILE A 161 -43.13 9.08 -3.81
N GLY A 162 -44.43 9.34 -3.64
CA GLY A 162 -45.12 10.41 -4.37
C GLY A 162 -44.54 11.79 -4.09
N ARG A 163 -44.19 12.08 -2.82
CA ARG A 163 -43.48 13.32 -2.43
C ARG A 163 -42.08 13.39 -3.03
N PHE A 164 -41.36 12.28 -3.05
CA PHE A 164 -40.03 12.18 -3.65
C PHE A 164 -40.06 12.50 -5.14
N ILE A 165 -40.92 11.84 -5.92
CA ILE A 165 -41.03 12.05 -7.37
C ILE A 165 -41.46 13.48 -7.67
N SER A 166 -42.48 14.00 -6.99
CA SER A 166 -42.94 15.37 -7.19
C SER A 166 -41.84 16.40 -6.97
N ARG A 167 -40.95 16.18 -5.99
CA ARG A 167 -39.81 17.07 -5.72
C ARG A 167 -38.68 16.88 -6.72
N LEU A 168 -38.33 15.64 -7.05
CA LEU A 168 -37.23 15.33 -7.96
C LEU A 168 -37.49 15.91 -9.35
N LEU A 169 -38.72 15.76 -9.87
CA LEU A 169 -39.12 16.29 -11.18
C LEU A 169 -39.14 17.82 -11.24
N LYS A 170 -39.38 18.48 -10.10
CA LYS A 170 -39.34 19.95 -10.01
C LYS A 170 -37.92 20.51 -9.97
N SER A 171 -36.90 19.66 -9.80
CA SER A 171 -35.53 20.13 -9.72
C SER A 171 -34.97 20.48 -11.09
N GLU A 172 -34.47 21.71 -11.22
CA GLU A 172 -33.84 22.23 -12.43
C GLU A 172 -32.51 21.53 -12.76
N HIS A 173 -31.91 20.84 -11.81
CA HIS A 173 -30.60 20.19 -11.96
C HIS A 173 -30.61 18.93 -12.84
N TRP A 174 -31.80 18.44 -13.22
CA TRP A 174 -31.97 17.33 -14.17
C TRP A 174 -32.31 17.80 -15.58
N PHE A 175 -32.52 19.12 -15.78
CA PHE A 175 -32.85 19.73 -17.06
C PHE A 175 -33.98 19.01 -17.83
N GLY A 176 -35.02 18.59 -17.11
CA GLY A 176 -36.19 17.89 -17.64
C GLY A 176 -35.94 16.46 -18.13
N TYR A 177 -34.76 15.87 -17.91
CA TYR A 177 -34.47 14.51 -18.40
C TYR A 177 -35.36 13.43 -17.76
N LEU A 178 -35.76 13.67 -16.51
CA LEU A 178 -36.61 12.78 -15.72
C LEU A 178 -38.11 13.05 -15.93
N ASP A 179 -38.49 14.02 -16.77
CA ASP A 179 -39.89 14.38 -16.99
C ASP A 179 -40.72 13.14 -17.42
N GLY A 180 -41.87 12.98 -16.79
CA GLY A 180 -42.78 11.87 -17.06
C GLY A 180 -42.56 10.61 -16.24
N CYS A 181 -41.49 10.53 -15.42
CA CYS A 181 -41.33 9.43 -14.45
C CYS A 181 -42.44 9.50 -13.38
N ARG A 182 -43.07 8.37 -13.06
CA ARG A 182 -44.22 8.33 -12.14
C ARG A 182 -43.86 7.76 -10.77
N ASP A 183 -42.88 6.88 -10.74
CA ASP A 183 -42.40 6.21 -9.54
C ASP A 183 -40.87 6.13 -9.55
N ILE A 184 -40.32 5.49 -8.52
CA ILE A 184 -38.86 5.36 -8.34
C ILE A 184 -38.23 4.40 -9.37
N GLU A 185 -38.99 3.41 -9.86
CA GLU A 185 -38.54 2.45 -10.87
C GLU A 185 -38.42 3.11 -12.24
N ASP A 186 -39.35 4.00 -12.59
CA ASP A 186 -39.28 4.84 -13.79
C ASP A 186 -38.02 5.71 -13.77
N VAL A 187 -37.74 6.38 -12.65
CA VAL A 187 -36.52 7.20 -12.48
C VAL A 187 -35.27 6.34 -12.65
N LEU A 188 -35.22 5.19 -11.98
CA LEU A 188 -34.11 4.25 -12.05
C LEU A 188 -33.86 3.76 -13.48
N SER A 189 -34.93 3.34 -14.16
CA SER A 189 -34.91 2.89 -15.56
C SER A 189 -34.44 3.99 -16.50
N ARG A 190 -34.93 5.22 -16.32
CA ARG A 190 -34.54 6.40 -17.11
C ARG A 190 -33.05 6.73 -16.93
N CYS A 191 -32.54 6.68 -15.70
CA CYS A 191 -31.12 6.88 -15.42
C CYS A 191 -30.25 5.74 -16.01
N LYS A 192 -30.68 4.48 -15.89
CA LYS A 192 -29.99 3.32 -16.48
C LYS A 192 -29.94 3.42 -18.01
N HIS A 193 -31.02 3.87 -18.65
CA HIS A 193 -31.06 4.14 -20.10
C HIS A 193 -29.99 5.15 -20.50
N ARG A 194 -29.82 6.26 -19.75
CA ARG A 194 -28.79 7.26 -20.04
C ARG A 194 -27.37 6.69 -19.99
N ILE A 195 -27.07 5.87 -18.98
CA ILE A 195 -25.77 5.19 -18.85
C ILE A 195 -25.54 4.28 -20.06
N ILE A 196 -26.54 3.49 -20.44
CA ILE A 196 -26.46 2.60 -21.62
C ILE A 196 -26.25 3.40 -22.91
N SER A 197 -26.95 4.53 -23.08
CA SER A 197 -26.76 5.42 -24.24
C SER A 197 -25.33 5.97 -24.28
N TYR A 198 -24.74 6.35 -23.15
CA TYR A 198 -23.32 6.72 -23.10
C TYR A 198 -22.40 5.56 -23.47
N THR A 199 -22.60 4.36 -22.90
CA THR A 199 -21.78 3.20 -23.23
C THR A 199 -21.87 2.83 -24.71
N LYS A 200 -23.06 2.88 -25.31
CA LYS A 200 -23.24 2.67 -26.77
C LYS A 200 -22.53 3.75 -27.56
N TYR A 201 -22.68 5.01 -27.14
CA TYR A 201 -22.06 6.16 -27.80
C TYR A 201 -20.54 6.06 -27.78
N PHE A 202 -19.90 5.80 -26.64
CA PHE A 202 -18.45 5.69 -26.53
C PHE A 202 -17.87 4.50 -27.29
N ASN A 203 -18.66 3.44 -27.49
CA ASN A 203 -18.28 2.27 -28.29
C ASN A 203 -18.61 2.42 -29.78
N TYR A 204 -18.97 3.61 -30.26
CA TYR A 204 -19.32 3.87 -31.65
C TYR A 204 -20.52 3.05 -32.17
N ASN A 205 -21.37 2.54 -31.28
CA ASN A 205 -22.55 1.75 -31.65
C ASN A 205 -23.74 2.63 -32.05
N SER A 206 -23.80 3.86 -31.56
CA SER A 206 -24.85 4.84 -31.89
C SER A 206 -24.37 6.27 -31.63
N ASP A 207 -25.12 7.24 -32.14
CA ASP A 207 -25.00 8.62 -31.68
C ASP A 207 -25.68 8.79 -30.31
N LEU A 208 -25.29 9.85 -29.59
CA LEU A 208 -25.88 10.19 -28.30
C LEU A 208 -27.23 10.87 -28.51
N ASP A 209 -28.23 10.41 -27.75
CA ASP A 209 -29.62 10.88 -27.83
C ASP A 209 -29.69 12.41 -27.64
N ALA A 210 -30.57 13.07 -28.41
CA ALA A 210 -30.67 14.54 -28.41
C ALA A 210 -31.16 15.09 -27.05
N ASP A 211 -31.99 14.33 -26.34
CA ASP A 211 -32.45 14.68 -25.00
C ASP A 211 -31.32 14.61 -23.96
N ILE A 212 -30.40 13.65 -24.07
CA ILE A 212 -29.19 13.57 -23.25
C ILE A 212 -28.28 14.77 -23.54
N LYS A 213 -28.01 15.07 -24.81
CA LYS A 213 -27.15 16.20 -25.22
C LYS A 213 -27.59 17.54 -24.63
N ARG A 214 -28.89 17.81 -24.59
CA ARG A 214 -29.46 19.06 -24.08
C ARG A 214 -29.62 19.11 -22.55
N SER A 215 -29.45 17.98 -21.86
CA SER A 215 -29.71 17.86 -20.42
C SER A 215 -28.47 17.38 -19.64
N MET A 216 -27.26 17.62 -20.16
CA MET A 216 -26.02 17.27 -19.45
C MET A 216 -25.89 18.04 -18.14
N THR A 217 -25.44 17.35 -17.11
CA THR A 217 -25.42 17.84 -15.74
C THR A 217 -24.02 18.19 -15.23
N GLU A 218 -23.96 19.14 -14.28
CA GLU A 218 -22.73 19.48 -13.58
C GLU A 218 -22.41 18.49 -12.45
N MET A 219 -21.12 18.26 -12.22
CA MET A 219 -20.64 17.21 -11.33
C MET A 219 -21.14 17.44 -9.90
N GLY A 220 -21.69 16.39 -9.30
CA GLY A 220 -22.18 16.34 -7.92
C GLY A 220 -23.58 16.91 -7.69
N GLN A 221 -24.06 17.83 -8.52
CA GLN A 221 -25.36 18.49 -8.28
C GLN A 221 -26.57 17.53 -8.35
N PRO A 222 -26.75 16.71 -9.40
CA PRO A 222 -27.89 15.79 -9.46
C PRO A 222 -27.95 14.81 -8.28
N THR A 223 -26.80 14.26 -7.89
CA THR A 223 -26.74 13.30 -6.78
C THR A 223 -26.98 13.98 -5.43
N ALA A 224 -26.52 15.22 -5.24
CA ALA A 224 -26.80 16.00 -4.03
C ALA A 224 -28.30 16.34 -3.90
N VAL A 225 -28.93 16.73 -5.01
CA VAL A 225 -30.39 16.95 -5.08
C VAL A 225 -31.16 15.67 -4.81
N LEU A 226 -30.73 14.54 -5.37
CA LEU A 226 -31.34 13.25 -5.14
C LEU A 226 -31.33 12.89 -3.64
N ALA A 227 -30.16 13.03 -3.00
CA ALA A 227 -29.97 12.79 -1.57
C ALA A 227 -30.86 13.70 -0.69
N GLU A 228 -31.02 14.97 -1.07
CA GLU A 228 -31.93 15.90 -0.42
C GLU A 228 -33.40 15.52 -0.63
N CYS A 229 -33.81 15.20 -1.86
CA CYS A 229 -35.17 14.76 -2.16
C CYS A 229 -35.56 13.53 -1.33
N LEU A 230 -34.66 12.55 -1.22
CA LEU A 230 -34.87 11.34 -0.39
C LEU A 230 -35.10 11.69 1.09
N ARG A 231 -34.36 12.66 1.64
CA ARG A 231 -34.52 13.07 3.04
C ARG A 231 -35.80 13.88 3.26
N VAL A 232 -36.06 14.86 2.40
CA VAL A 232 -37.21 15.76 2.58
C VAL A 232 -38.54 15.08 2.24
N SER A 233 -38.54 14.03 1.42
CA SER A 233 -39.73 13.21 1.18
C SER A 233 -40.03 12.22 2.30
N GLY A 234 -39.13 12.07 3.28
CA GLY A 234 -39.24 11.12 4.38
C GLY A 234 -38.79 9.69 4.03
N ILE A 235 -38.31 9.44 2.80
CA ILE A 235 -37.76 8.12 2.43
C ILE A 235 -36.52 7.80 3.27
N LEU A 236 -35.65 8.80 3.50
CA LEU A 236 -34.55 8.73 4.43
C LEU A 236 -34.76 9.69 5.62
N PRO A 237 -34.31 9.36 6.83
CA PRO A 237 -34.28 10.30 7.94
C PRO A 237 -33.39 11.51 7.65
N SER A 238 -33.75 12.67 8.20
CA SER A 238 -33.08 13.96 7.92
C SER A 238 -31.58 14.00 8.24
N GLU A 239 -31.19 13.23 9.26
CA GLU A 239 -29.85 13.09 9.81
C GLU A 239 -29.00 12.03 9.10
N THR A 240 -29.61 11.25 8.20
CA THR A 240 -28.89 10.21 7.45
C THR A 240 -27.89 10.87 6.52
N SER A 241 -26.62 10.53 6.69
CA SER A 241 -25.54 10.97 5.81
C SER A 241 -25.57 10.20 4.49
N VAL A 242 -25.24 10.86 3.38
CA VAL A 242 -25.13 10.20 2.07
C VAL A 242 -23.69 10.27 1.59
N PHE A 243 -23.03 9.11 1.48
CA PHE A 243 -21.63 9.02 1.06
C PHE A 243 -21.51 8.63 -0.42
N LEU A 244 -20.72 9.40 -1.18
CA LEU A 244 -20.44 9.15 -2.59
C LEU A 244 -19.02 8.61 -2.76
N ARG A 245 -18.90 7.33 -3.09
CA ARG A 245 -17.62 6.62 -3.16
C ARG A 245 -17.09 6.64 -4.59
N LEU A 246 -15.84 7.01 -4.76
CA LEU A 246 -15.13 6.95 -6.04
C LEU A 246 -13.87 6.12 -5.82
N ASP A 247 -13.89 4.85 -6.21
CA ASP A 247 -12.73 3.97 -6.09
C ASP A 247 -11.91 3.94 -7.39
N GLN A 248 -10.62 3.64 -7.25
CA GLN A 248 -9.64 3.62 -8.33
C GLN A 248 -9.51 4.97 -9.06
N HIS A 249 -9.50 6.07 -8.31
CA HIS A 249 -9.29 7.42 -8.86
C HIS A 249 -7.96 7.57 -9.62
N GLU A 250 -6.96 6.73 -9.35
CA GLU A 250 -5.72 6.71 -10.14
C GLU A 250 -5.92 6.40 -11.63
N GLU A 251 -7.04 5.79 -12.00
CA GLU A 251 -7.38 5.54 -13.41
C GLU A 251 -7.58 6.82 -14.20
N LEU A 252 -8.08 7.88 -13.55
CA LEU A 252 -8.22 9.19 -14.18
C LEU A 252 -6.85 9.78 -14.50
N TYR A 253 -5.89 9.66 -13.58
CA TYR A 253 -4.50 10.11 -13.81
C TYR A 253 -3.86 9.36 -14.99
N VAL A 254 -4.08 8.04 -15.09
CA VAL A 254 -3.58 7.25 -16.23
C VAL A 254 -4.25 7.68 -17.53
N LEU A 255 -5.57 7.87 -17.52
CA LEU A 255 -6.34 8.32 -18.68
C LEU A 255 -5.82 9.66 -19.21
N GLU A 256 -5.66 10.64 -18.31
CA GLU A 256 -5.13 11.99 -18.59
C GLU A 256 -3.77 11.95 -19.30
N ARG A 257 -2.85 11.11 -18.80
CA ARG A 257 -1.52 10.96 -19.40
C ARG A 257 -1.55 10.30 -20.78
N LEU A 258 -2.48 9.38 -21.02
CA LEU A 258 -2.60 8.67 -22.28
C LEU A 258 -3.35 9.48 -23.34
N SER A 259 -4.36 10.24 -22.94
CA SER A 259 -5.23 10.97 -23.87
C SER A 259 -4.71 12.37 -24.22
N GLY A 260 -3.80 12.93 -23.42
CA GLY A 260 -3.30 14.30 -23.61
C GLY A 260 -4.31 15.39 -23.23
N TYR A 261 -5.43 15.04 -22.60
CA TYR A 261 -6.50 15.98 -22.19
C TYR A 261 -6.22 16.64 -20.83
N GLY A 262 -4.96 16.94 -20.55
CA GLY A 262 -4.54 17.59 -19.30
C GLY A 262 -5.06 16.87 -18.05
N GLU A 263 -5.44 17.63 -17.03
CA GLU A 263 -5.90 17.11 -15.74
C GLU A 263 -7.45 17.18 -15.60
N ILE A 264 -8.18 17.18 -16.71
CA ILE A 264 -9.60 17.55 -16.75
C ILE A 264 -10.46 16.65 -15.86
N PHE A 265 -10.26 15.32 -15.92
CA PHE A 265 -11.10 14.36 -15.21
C PHE A 265 -10.99 14.54 -13.71
N ARG A 266 -9.76 14.61 -13.18
CA ARG A 266 -9.53 14.87 -11.76
C ARG A 266 -10.02 16.25 -11.36
N GLN A 267 -9.83 17.27 -12.20
CA GLN A 267 -10.32 18.63 -11.93
C GLN A 267 -11.86 18.69 -11.81
N VAL A 268 -12.59 17.88 -12.59
CA VAL A 268 -14.06 17.76 -12.50
C VAL A 268 -14.48 17.14 -11.17
N ILE A 269 -13.82 16.07 -10.72
CA ILE A 269 -14.07 15.49 -9.39
C ILE A 269 -13.73 16.50 -8.28
N ASN A 270 -12.61 17.21 -8.42
CA ASN A 270 -12.19 18.23 -7.46
C ASN A 270 -13.19 19.38 -7.35
N ARG A 271 -13.88 19.73 -8.45
CA ARG A 271 -14.98 20.70 -8.40
C ARG A 271 -16.08 20.26 -7.43
N ALA A 272 -16.47 18.99 -7.45
CA ALA A 272 -17.47 18.46 -6.53
C ALA A 272 -17.03 18.58 -5.05
N LEU A 273 -15.75 18.33 -4.77
CA LEU A 273 -15.18 18.49 -3.43
C LEU A 273 -15.16 19.95 -2.98
N ALA A 274 -14.73 20.86 -3.86
CA ALA A 274 -14.63 22.30 -3.58
C ALA A 274 -15.99 22.95 -3.28
N MET A 275 -17.07 22.40 -3.84
CA MET A 275 -18.43 22.87 -3.57
C MET A 275 -18.85 22.65 -2.10
N ARG A 276 -18.23 21.70 -1.40
CA ARG A 276 -18.49 21.40 0.02
C ARG A 276 -19.99 21.27 0.32
N ASP A 277 -20.69 20.58 -0.58
CA ASP A 277 -22.13 20.44 -0.52
C ASP A 277 -22.53 19.57 0.68
N SER A 278 -23.14 20.15 1.70
CA SER A 278 -23.52 19.43 2.93
C SER A 278 -24.55 18.31 2.70
N ARG A 279 -25.13 18.20 1.50
CA ARG A 279 -26.10 17.15 1.18
C ARG A 279 -25.45 15.78 0.97
N VAL A 280 -24.18 15.74 0.61
CA VAL A 280 -23.42 14.52 0.30
C VAL A 280 -21.95 14.66 0.70
N SER A 281 -21.29 13.54 1.00
CA SER A 281 -19.85 13.56 1.33
C SER A 281 -19.09 12.54 0.49
N TYR A 282 -17.98 12.95 -0.11
CA TYR A 282 -17.21 12.09 -1.01
C TYR A 282 -16.20 11.20 -0.28
N ARG A 283 -15.96 10.02 -0.83
CA ARG A 283 -14.99 9.02 -0.36
C ARG A 283 -14.17 8.51 -1.53
N ILE A 284 -12.97 9.07 -1.67
CA ILE A 284 -12.14 8.81 -2.85
C ILE A 284 -11.03 7.84 -2.51
N GLY A 285 -10.99 6.69 -3.17
CA GLY A 285 -9.90 5.72 -3.10
C GLY A 285 -8.87 6.00 -4.19
N THR A 286 -7.63 6.27 -3.81
CA THR A 286 -6.59 6.65 -4.78
C THR A 286 -5.19 6.24 -4.37
N ARG A 287 -4.26 6.20 -5.32
CA ARG A 287 -2.83 6.06 -5.05
C ARG A 287 -2.20 7.44 -4.84
N HIS A 288 -1.09 7.49 -4.12
CA HIS A 288 -0.39 8.74 -3.77
C HIS A 288 -0.18 9.67 -4.97
N TYR A 289 0.36 9.13 -6.06
CA TYR A 289 0.67 9.90 -7.27
C TYR A 289 -0.53 10.55 -7.95
N ALA A 290 -1.69 9.90 -7.90
CA ALA A 290 -2.87 10.39 -8.59
C ALA A 290 -3.52 11.55 -7.84
N TRP A 291 -3.18 11.72 -6.56
CA TRP A 291 -3.72 12.77 -5.70
C TRP A 291 -2.73 13.90 -5.45
N ASP A 292 -1.45 13.60 -5.18
CA ASP A 292 -0.50 14.63 -4.74
C ASP A 292 -0.04 15.56 -5.89
N ASP A 293 -0.25 15.16 -7.15
CA ASP A 293 0.03 15.99 -8.33
C ASP A 293 -1.13 16.96 -8.63
N ARG A 294 -0.90 18.27 -8.39
CA ARG A 294 -1.69 19.41 -8.92
C ARG A 294 -3.21 19.24 -8.77
N ILE A 295 -3.71 19.33 -7.55
CA ILE A 295 -5.15 19.23 -7.23
C ILE A 295 -5.88 20.51 -7.59
N LYS A 296 -6.02 20.83 -8.88
CA LYS A 296 -6.78 21.99 -9.34
C LYS A 296 -8.27 21.70 -9.46
N VAL A 297 -9.08 22.74 -9.42
CA VAL A 297 -10.53 22.70 -9.59
C VAL A 297 -10.90 23.13 -11.01
N TRP A 298 -11.76 22.36 -11.67
CA TRP A 298 -12.24 22.67 -13.02
C TRP A 298 -12.95 24.04 -13.06
N GLY A 299 -12.63 24.84 -14.07
CA GLY A 299 -13.22 26.17 -14.29
C GLY A 299 -12.59 27.31 -13.51
N SER A 300 -12.24 27.11 -12.23
CA SER A 300 -11.64 28.16 -11.39
C SER A 300 -10.10 28.12 -11.34
N GLY A 301 -9.50 26.94 -11.56
CA GLY A 301 -8.05 26.73 -11.42
C GLY A 301 -7.54 26.80 -9.97
N ALA A 302 -8.42 27.02 -8.99
CA ALA A 302 -8.08 27.02 -7.57
C ALA A 302 -7.59 25.63 -7.14
N SER A 303 -6.74 25.56 -6.12
CA SER A 303 -6.28 24.28 -5.57
C SER A 303 -7.16 23.83 -4.42
N LEU A 304 -7.38 22.52 -4.26
CA LEU A 304 -8.04 21.98 -3.07
C LEU A 304 -7.13 22.05 -1.85
N GLU A 305 -7.72 22.36 -0.70
CA GLU A 305 -7.04 22.48 0.58
C GLU A 305 -7.39 21.29 1.50
N ASN A 306 -6.37 20.53 1.95
CA ASN A 306 -6.55 19.50 2.97
C ASN A 306 -7.03 20.14 4.29
N LEU A 307 -7.90 19.45 5.03
CA LEU A 307 -8.64 19.92 6.21
C LEU A 307 -9.73 20.96 5.95
N ARG A 308 -9.83 21.51 4.73
CA ARG A 308 -10.89 22.45 4.34
C ARG A 308 -11.88 21.84 3.37
N ASP A 309 -11.38 21.28 2.27
CA ASP A 309 -12.21 20.69 1.22
C ASP A 309 -12.32 19.16 1.37
N TYR A 310 -11.31 18.53 1.96
CA TYR A 310 -11.25 17.09 2.24
C TYR A 310 -10.27 16.76 3.38
N HIS A 311 -10.38 15.56 3.96
CA HIS A 311 -9.38 14.97 4.84
C HIS A 311 -8.65 13.83 4.15
N ALA A 312 -7.32 13.83 4.22
CA ALA A 312 -6.50 12.72 3.75
C ALA A 312 -6.36 11.63 4.83
N LEU A 313 -6.66 10.38 4.47
CA LEU A 313 -6.36 9.19 5.26
C LEU A 313 -5.32 8.35 4.50
N ASP A 314 -4.07 8.35 4.96
CA ASP A 314 -2.98 7.56 4.35
C ASP A 314 -2.79 6.23 5.09
N ILE A 315 -3.19 5.13 4.46
CA ILE A 315 -3.06 3.78 5.02
C ILE A 315 -1.59 3.34 5.15
N ASP A 316 -0.73 3.78 4.23
CA ASP A 316 0.70 3.44 4.29
C ASP A 316 1.41 4.14 5.43
N GLU A 317 1.02 5.37 5.73
CA GLU A 317 1.51 6.10 6.89
C GLU A 317 0.99 5.49 8.19
N TYR A 318 -0.29 5.12 8.23
CA TYR A 318 -0.93 4.47 9.37
C TYR A 318 -0.23 3.17 9.80
N PHE A 319 0.09 2.29 8.84
CA PHE A 319 0.77 1.03 9.12
C PHE A 319 2.29 1.14 9.18
N ARG A 320 2.85 2.30 8.84
CA ARG A 320 4.29 2.54 8.88
C ARG A 320 4.81 2.28 10.29
N ARG A 321 5.98 1.64 10.36
CA ARG A 321 6.66 1.50 11.64
C ARG A 321 7.10 2.88 12.13
N PRO A 322 6.63 3.34 13.31
CA PRO A 322 7.07 4.61 13.86
C PRO A 322 8.55 4.52 14.26
N GLU A 323 9.28 5.62 14.13
CA GLU A 323 10.67 5.71 14.60
C GLU A 323 10.74 5.80 16.13
N SER A 324 9.75 6.46 16.74
CA SER A 324 9.62 6.51 18.19
C SER A 324 9.11 5.17 18.73
N LYS A 325 9.77 4.67 19.78
CA LYS A 325 9.33 3.48 20.51
C LYS A 325 8.05 3.70 21.34
N SER A 326 7.66 4.96 21.55
CA SER A 326 6.45 5.29 22.33
C SER A 326 5.16 5.00 21.57
N VAL A 327 5.23 4.86 20.24
CA VAL A 327 4.06 4.57 19.40
C VAL A 327 4.07 3.09 19.04
N VAL A 328 2.97 2.41 19.30
CA VAL A 328 2.81 0.99 18.98
C VAL A 328 2.73 0.81 17.47
N TRP A 329 3.53 -0.11 16.93
CA TRP A 329 3.46 -0.47 15.52
C TRP A 329 2.21 -1.31 15.27
N LYS A 330 1.26 -0.80 14.49
CA LYS A 330 -0.08 -1.41 14.31
C LYS A 330 -0.12 -2.56 13.28
N PHE A 331 0.78 -2.54 12.29
CA PHE A 331 0.77 -3.52 11.20
C PHE A 331 0.88 -4.98 11.64
N PRO A 332 1.72 -5.38 12.63
CA PRO A 332 1.77 -6.77 13.08
C PRO A 332 0.43 -7.30 13.58
N GLY A 333 -0.32 -6.51 14.34
CA GLY A 333 -1.66 -6.89 14.82
C GLY A 333 -2.66 -7.04 13.68
N PHE A 334 -2.61 -6.13 12.70
CA PHE A 334 -3.43 -6.24 11.48
C PHE A 334 -3.07 -7.47 10.65
N ALA A 335 -1.78 -7.74 10.43
CA ALA A 335 -1.32 -8.93 9.69
C ALA A 335 -1.74 -10.23 10.38
N GLU A 336 -1.64 -10.27 11.71
CA GLU A 336 -2.08 -11.39 12.55
C GLU A 336 -3.59 -11.64 12.44
N ASP A 337 -4.43 -10.61 12.53
CA ASP A 337 -5.88 -10.77 12.39
C ASP A 337 -6.28 -11.21 10.97
N VAL A 338 -5.68 -10.62 9.93
CA VAL A 338 -5.91 -11.05 8.53
C VAL A 338 -5.48 -12.51 8.33
N PHE A 339 -4.31 -12.90 8.85
CA PHE A 339 -3.81 -14.27 8.78
C PHE A 339 -4.78 -15.24 9.47
N ARG A 340 -5.20 -14.91 10.70
CA ARG A 340 -6.15 -15.68 11.50
C ARG A 340 -7.48 -15.90 10.77
N ARG A 341 -8.08 -14.82 10.25
CA ARG A 341 -9.36 -14.88 9.52
C ARG A 341 -9.29 -15.74 8.27
N ARG A 342 -8.16 -15.71 7.56
CA ARG A 342 -7.94 -16.54 6.37
C ARG A 342 -7.87 -18.03 6.72
N LEU A 343 -7.19 -18.37 7.81
CA LEU A 343 -7.13 -19.75 8.31
C LEU A 343 -8.52 -20.24 8.74
N GLN A 344 -9.27 -19.42 9.48
CA GLN A 344 -10.65 -19.75 9.90
C GLN A 344 -11.59 -19.90 8.72
N ALA A 345 -11.52 -19.02 7.72
CA ALA A 345 -12.33 -19.12 6.50
C ALA A 345 -12.00 -20.38 5.68
N ALA A 346 -10.78 -20.90 5.80
CA ALA A 346 -10.38 -22.17 5.22
C ALA A 346 -10.75 -23.40 6.09
N GLY A 347 -11.45 -23.20 7.21
CA GLY A 347 -11.93 -24.27 8.08
C GLY A 347 -10.92 -24.80 9.09
N MET A 348 -9.79 -24.11 9.32
CA MET A 348 -8.78 -24.54 10.28
C MET A 348 -9.19 -24.19 11.72
N SER A 349 -9.04 -25.13 12.65
CA SER A 349 -9.27 -24.88 14.08
C SER A 349 -8.07 -24.14 14.68
N LEU A 350 -8.37 -23.09 15.45
CA LEU A 350 -7.39 -22.27 16.16
C LEU A 350 -7.58 -22.32 17.68
N ASP A 351 -8.32 -23.31 18.17
CA ASP A 351 -8.74 -23.39 19.60
C ASP A 351 -7.54 -23.57 20.54
N HIS A 352 -6.47 -24.18 20.03
CA HIS A 352 -5.21 -24.41 20.76
C HIS A 352 -4.21 -23.25 20.63
N VAL A 353 -4.53 -22.20 19.87
CA VAL A 353 -3.63 -21.08 19.59
C VAL A 353 -4.19 -19.81 20.22
N ALA A 354 -3.40 -19.23 21.14
CA ALA A 354 -3.75 -17.98 21.79
C ALA A 354 -4.10 -16.89 20.74
N PRO A 355 -5.12 -16.05 21.01
CA PRO A 355 -5.40 -14.89 20.17
C PRO A 355 -4.14 -14.04 19.98
N GLY A 356 -3.82 -13.70 18.74
CA GLY A 356 -2.64 -12.89 18.41
C GLY A 356 -1.32 -13.66 18.25
N ALA A 357 -1.34 -15.00 18.34
CA ALA A 357 -0.14 -15.84 18.26
C ALA A 357 -0.14 -16.82 17.07
N SER A 358 -1.03 -16.67 16.09
CA SER A 358 -1.16 -17.57 14.94
C SER A 358 0.05 -17.49 14.00
N ILE A 359 0.55 -16.30 13.68
CA ILE A 359 1.77 -16.14 12.88
C ILE A 359 2.98 -16.74 13.63
N ASP A 360 3.13 -16.43 14.91
CA ASP A 360 4.22 -16.96 15.76
C ASP A 360 4.16 -18.49 15.86
N TYR A 361 2.96 -19.06 16.00
CA TYR A 361 2.78 -20.50 16.06
C TYR A 361 3.20 -21.17 14.74
N VAL A 362 2.72 -20.65 13.59
CA VAL A 362 2.97 -21.28 12.28
C VAL A 362 4.42 -21.14 11.84
N PHE A 363 4.97 -19.94 11.96
CA PHE A 363 6.30 -19.63 11.40
C PHE A 363 7.42 -19.71 12.44
N GLY A 364 7.10 -19.75 13.73
CA GLY A 364 8.08 -19.79 14.80
C GLY A 364 8.87 -18.48 14.95
N GLU A 365 9.86 -18.51 15.84
CA GLU A 365 10.73 -17.35 16.09
C GLU A 365 11.71 -17.10 14.94
N THR A 366 11.98 -15.83 14.66
CA THR A 366 13.03 -15.45 13.71
C THR A 366 14.41 -15.85 14.25
N PRO A 367 15.18 -16.67 13.52
CA PRO A 367 16.50 -17.12 13.97
C PRO A 367 17.45 -15.94 14.21
N LEU A 368 18.08 -15.94 15.39
CA LEU A 368 19.08 -14.93 15.74
C LEU A 368 20.23 -14.89 14.71
N PRO A 369 20.83 -13.71 14.45
CA PRO A 369 21.97 -13.59 13.55
C PRO A 369 23.14 -14.54 13.89
N THR A 370 23.36 -14.83 15.18
CA THR A 370 24.37 -15.78 15.66
C THR A 370 24.09 -17.20 15.19
N VAL A 371 22.83 -17.65 15.28
CA VAL A 371 22.40 -18.98 14.82
C VAL A 371 22.54 -19.08 13.30
N ARG A 372 22.13 -18.04 12.56
CA ARG A 372 22.28 -18.00 11.10
C ARG A 372 23.75 -18.03 10.68
N ALA A 373 24.60 -17.22 11.31
CA ALA A 373 26.04 -17.19 11.04
C ALA A 373 26.71 -18.55 11.26
N ARG A 374 26.37 -19.26 12.34
CA ARG A 374 26.87 -20.64 12.57
C ARG A 374 26.42 -21.60 11.48
N ARG A 375 25.17 -21.53 11.03
CA ARG A 375 24.68 -22.37 9.92
C ARG A 375 25.38 -22.06 8.60
N TYR A 376 25.67 -20.79 8.31
CA TYR A 376 26.42 -20.43 7.10
C TYR A 376 27.86 -20.94 7.12
N ALA A 377 28.49 -20.93 8.28
CA ALA A 377 29.90 -21.27 8.44
C ALA A 377 30.16 -22.75 8.79
N SER A 378 29.13 -23.58 9.03
CA SER A 378 29.24 -24.90 9.69
C SER A 378 30.22 -25.88 9.04
N SER A 379 30.45 -25.78 7.73
CA SER A 379 31.39 -26.60 6.97
C SER A 379 32.46 -25.77 6.24
N SER A 380 32.49 -24.46 6.46
CA SER A 380 33.38 -23.56 5.74
C SER A 380 34.68 -23.31 6.49
N PRO A 381 35.84 -23.37 5.80
CA PRO A 381 37.09 -22.89 6.40
C PRO A 381 36.99 -21.39 6.72
N VAL A 382 37.94 -20.86 7.48
CA VAL A 382 38.00 -19.43 7.82
C VAL A 382 37.97 -18.58 6.56
N ARG A 383 36.92 -17.75 6.41
CA ARG A 383 36.74 -16.81 5.28
C ARG A 383 36.96 -15.34 5.67
N LEU A 384 37.64 -15.10 6.79
CA LEU A 384 38.06 -13.76 7.19
C LEU A 384 39.22 -13.29 6.30
N LYS A 385 39.31 -11.98 6.05
CA LYS A 385 40.36 -11.43 5.18
C LYS A 385 41.30 -10.59 6.04
N PHE A 386 42.43 -11.16 6.43
CA PHE A 386 43.41 -10.46 7.24
C PHE A 386 44.31 -9.57 6.38
N GLU A 387 44.64 -8.37 6.87
CA GLU A 387 45.69 -7.56 6.25
C GLU A 387 47.07 -8.13 6.58
N SER A 388 48.02 -7.97 5.66
CA SER A 388 49.39 -8.47 5.83
C SER A 388 50.03 -7.95 7.12
N HIS A 389 49.82 -6.67 7.42
CA HIS A 389 50.38 -5.94 8.55
C HIS A 389 49.70 -6.20 9.90
N TRP A 390 48.64 -7.00 9.96
CA TRP A 390 48.03 -7.36 11.25
C TRP A 390 48.91 -8.32 12.04
N HIS A 391 49.02 -8.10 13.34
CA HIS A 391 49.76 -8.94 14.26
C HIS A 391 49.21 -10.38 14.26
N ALA A 392 50.10 -11.38 14.34
CA ALA A 392 49.74 -12.80 14.25
C ALA A 392 48.67 -13.21 15.28
N SER A 393 48.81 -12.72 16.52
CA SER A 393 47.85 -13.00 17.60
C SER A 393 46.40 -12.61 17.25
N TRP A 394 46.17 -11.54 16.48
CA TRP A 394 44.83 -11.16 16.03
C TRP A 394 44.30 -12.14 14.99
N LYS A 395 45.14 -12.58 14.05
CA LYS A 395 44.77 -13.57 13.03
C LYS A 395 44.40 -14.91 13.67
N ASP A 396 45.18 -15.34 14.65
CA ASP A 396 44.96 -16.58 15.39
C ASP A 396 43.68 -16.50 16.23
N LEU A 397 43.50 -15.42 16.99
CA LEU A 397 42.30 -15.18 17.79
C LEU A 397 41.04 -15.20 16.91
N LEU A 398 41.01 -14.41 15.84
CA LEU A 398 39.83 -14.34 14.96
C LEU A 398 39.57 -15.66 14.23
N SER A 399 40.62 -16.40 13.86
CA SER A 399 40.47 -17.75 13.27
C SER A 399 39.90 -18.75 14.27
N SER A 400 40.34 -18.70 15.54
CA SER A 400 39.78 -19.54 16.61
C SER A 400 38.32 -19.19 16.92
N LEU A 401 37.99 -17.90 16.92
CA LEU A 401 36.61 -17.43 17.07
C LEU A 401 35.74 -17.88 15.90
N TRP A 402 36.25 -17.88 14.67
CA TRP A 402 35.47 -18.34 13.52
C TRP A 402 34.93 -19.77 13.71
N ALA A 403 35.69 -20.65 14.35
CA ALA A 403 35.26 -22.03 14.59
C ALA A 403 34.13 -22.16 15.62
N THR A 404 33.97 -21.18 16.54
CA THR A 404 33.03 -21.25 17.67
C THR A 404 31.89 -20.22 17.57
N ASP A 405 32.23 -19.00 17.17
CA ASP A 405 31.32 -17.89 16.91
C ASP A 405 31.79 -17.07 15.67
N PRO A 406 31.40 -17.53 14.45
CA PRO A 406 31.70 -16.84 13.20
C PRO A 406 31.21 -15.38 13.18
N LEU A 407 30.12 -15.07 13.88
CA LEU A 407 29.57 -13.72 13.91
C LEU A 407 30.47 -12.78 14.70
N SER A 408 30.88 -13.20 15.91
CA SER A 408 31.83 -12.43 16.71
C SER A 408 33.16 -12.26 15.99
N ALA A 409 33.65 -13.30 15.31
CA ALA A 409 34.87 -13.22 14.51
C ALA A 409 34.77 -12.18 13.38
N ARG A 410 33.64 -12.15 12.64
CA ARG A 410 33.39 -11.14 11.60
C ARG A 410 33.28 -9.73 12.17
N LEU A 411 32.62 -9.56 13.32
CA LEU A 411 32.55 -8.27 13.99
C LEU A 411 33.94 -7.80 14.46
N GLY A 412 34.79 -8.71 14.93
CA GLY A 412 36.18 -8.42 15.29
C GLY A 412 37.01 -7.96 14.10
N GLU A 413 36.92 -8.65 12.96
CA GLU A 413 37.54 -8.21 11.71
C GLU A 413 37.07 -6.80 11.32
N ALA A 414 35.77 -6.54 11.36
CA ALA A 414 35.22 -5.23 11.05
C ALA A 414 35.69 -4.16 12.03
N PHE A 415 35.73 -4.46 13.32
CA PHE A 415 36.18 -3.56 14.38
C PHE A 415 37.62 -3.08 14.15
N LEU A 416 38.54 -4.00 13.85
CA LEU A 416 39.95 -3.67 13.58
C LEU A 416 40.13 -2.79 12.34
N ARG A 417 39.19 -2.85 11.39
CA ARG A 417 39.18 -2.04 10.16
C ARG A 417 38.58 -0.65 10.35
N GLN A 418 38.00 -0.33 11.51
CA GLN A 418 37.39 0.98 11.74
C GLN A 418 38.46 2.06 11.91
N ARG A 419 38.20 3.25 11.37
CA ARG A 419 39.13 4.39 11.34
C ARG A 419 39.80 4.66 12.68
N ASN A 420 39.03 4.66 13.78
CA ASN A 420 39.57 4.90 15.12
C ASN A 420 40.57 3.83 15.55
N GLN A 421 40.32 2.55 15.23
CA GLN A 421 41.23 1.45 15.58
C GLN A 421 42.47 1.45 14.71
N VAL A 422 42.31 1.80 13.42
CA VAL A 422 43.43 2.01 12.49
C VAL A 422 44.32 3.16 12.96
N ARG A 423 43.74 4.31 13.34
CA ARG A 423 44.47 5.48 13.86
C ARG A 423 45.26 5.15 15.13
N LEU A 424 44.68 4.34 16.02
CA LEU A 424 45.33 3.89 17.25
C LEU A 424 46.32 2.74 17.04
N GLY A 425 46.40 2.21 15.81
CA GLY A 425 47.27 1.10 15.46
C GLY A 425 46.98 -0.19 16.22
N ILE A 426 45.72 -0.44 16.59
CA ILE A 426 45.34 -1.59 17.44
C ILE A 426 45.72 -2.92 16.80
N ALA A 427 45.54 -3.06 15.49
CA ALA A 427 45.81 -4.30 14.77
C ALA A 427 47.32 -4.63 14.63
N PHE A 428 48.22 -3.66 14.84
CA PHE A 428 49.68 -3.87 14.78
C PHE A 428 50.26 -4.37 16.10
N LYS A 429 49.53 -4.18 17.21
CA LYS A 429 49.94 -4.57 18.55
C LYS A 429 49.45 -5.98 18.86
N PRO A 430 50.17 -6.76 19.69
CA PRO A 430 49.66 -8.03 20.19
C PRO A 430 48.33 -7.82 20.92
N VAL A 431 47.47 -8.85 20.88
CA VAL A 431 46.21 -8.82 21.63
C VAL A 431 46.55 -8.74 23.12
N SER A 432 46.17 -7.63 23.75
CA SER A 432 46.49 -7.33 25.15
C SER A 432 45.23 -7.18 26.01
N VAL A 433 44.05 -7.46 25.47
CA VAL A 433 42.78 -7.15 26.10
C VAL A 433 42.23 -8.37 26.83
N GLU A 434 41.82 -8.19 28.08
CA GLU A 434 40.94 -9.13 28.77
C GLU A 434 39.56 -9.09 28.08
N GLY A 435 39.26 -10.10 27.27
CA GLY A 435 38.01 -10.22 26.53
C GLY A 435 38.01 -9.60 25.13
N LEU A 436 36.82 -9.55 24.50
CA LEU A 436 36.63 -9.08 23.13
C LEU A 436 36.09 -7.63 23.11
N PRO A 437 36.87 -6.63 22.66
CA PRO A 437 36.47 -5.21 22.75
C PRO A 437 35.15 -4.87 22.08
N TRP A 438 34.84 -5.54 20.97
CA TRP A 438 33.59 -5.34 20.23
C TRP A 438 32.39 -6.01 20.88
N GLU A 439 32.60 -6.95 21.80
CA GLU A 439 31.56 -7.62 22.57
C GLU A 439 31.16 -6.85 23.84
N ALA A 440 31.99 -5.89 24.27
CA ALA A 440 31.80 -5.12 25.49
C ALA A 440 30.43 -4.43 25.55
N ALA A 441 29.89 -4.28 26.77
CA ALA A 441 28.58 -3.65 26.99
C ALA A 441 28.48 -2.23 26.42
N SER A 442 29.57 -1.46 26.47
CA SER A 442 29.68 -0.12 25.88
C SER A 442 29.51 -0.10 24.34
N LYS A 443 29.64 -1.25 23.67
CA LYS A 443 29.46 -1.43 22.23
C LYS A 443 28.14 -2.11 21.85
N LYS A 444 27.20 -2.30 22.78
CA LYS A 444 25.90 -2.94 22.52
C LYS A 444 25.16 -2.37 21.30
N TRP A 445 25.12 -1.05 21.15
CA TRP A 445 24.46 -0.40 20.01
C TRP A 445 25.24 -0.57 18.70
N TRP A 446 26.56 -0.41 18.75
CA TRP A 446 27.45 -0.65 17.61
C TRP A 446 27.26 -2.07 17.04
N ARG A 447 27.16 -3.07 17.93
CA ARG A 447 26.88 -4.47 17.56
C ARG A 447 25.51 -4.59 16.94
N LYS A 448 24.47 -4.14 17.66
CA LYS A 448 23.06 -4.28 17.25
C LYS A 448 22.83 -3.82 15.81
N GLU A 449 23.45 -2.72 15.40
CA GLU A 449 23.32 -2.16 14.06
C GLU A 449 23.96 -3.00 12.95
N ARG A 450 24.93 -3.86 13.29
CA ARG A 450 25.83 -4.57 12.37
C ARG A 450 25.58 -6.06 12.27
N LEU A 451 24.87 -6.67 13.22
CA LEU A 451 24.66 -8.13 13.29
C LEU A 451 24.11 -8.71 11.98
N GLU A 452 23.11 -8.05 11.39
CA GLU A 452 22.46 -8.53 10.17
C GLU A 452 23.40 -8.50 8.95
N VAL A 453 24.10 -7.37 8.75
CA VAL A 453 25.03 -7.21 7.63
C VAL A 453 26.24 -8.12 7.79
N ALA A 454 26.74 -8.30 9.02
CA ALA A 454 27.80 -9.25 9.32
C ALA A 454 27.37 -10.69 8.99
N ALA A 455 26.17 -11.11 9.41
CA ALA A 455 25.63 -12.43 9.06
C ALA A 455 25.45 -12.59 7.54
N MET A 456 24.99 -11.53 6.84
CA MET A 456 24.87 -11.50 5.39
C MET A 456 26.24 -11.63 4.69
N GLN A 457 27.28 -10.95 5.18
CA GLN A 457 28.64 -11.06 4.65
C GLN A 457 29.20 -12.47 4.86
N ILE A 458 28.97 -13.09 6.02
CA ILE A 458 29.35 -14.49 6.28
C ILE A 458 28.67 -15.42 5.27
N ALA A 459 27.35 -15.30 5.07
CA ALA A 459 26.64 -16.09 4.06
C ALA A 459 27.25 -15.92 2.67
N SER A 460 27.53 -14.68 2.27
CA SER A 460 28.13 -14.36 0.97
C SER A 460 29.53 -14.96 0.81
N ASP A 461 30.39 -14.84 1.82
CA ASP A 461 31.77 -15.38 1.78
C ASP A 461 31.80 -16.92 1.82
N CYS A 462 30.77 -17.54 2.41
CA CYS A 462 30.57 -18.99 2.45
C CYS A 462 29.75 -19.53 1.27
N ASN A 463 29.38 -18.69 0.30
CA ASN A 463 28.51 -19.03 -0.84
C ASN A 463 27.17 -19.68 -0.43
N GLN A 464 26.63 -19.28 0.72
CA GLN A 464 25.36 -19.77 1.24
C GLN A 464 24.21 -18.81 0.87
N SER A 465 23.02 -19.37 0.67
CA SER A 465 21.80 -18.58 0.59
C SER A 465 21.46 -17.97 1.94
N LEU A 466 20.93 -16.75 1.94
CA LEU A 466 20.42 -16.14 3.16
C LEU A 466 19.23 -16.95 3.66
N ILE A 467 19.34 -17.45 4.89
CA ILE A 467 18.23 -18.02 5.66
C ILE A 467 17.21 -16.93 5.99
N TRP A 468 15.95 -17.19 5.63
CA TRP A 468 14.79 -16.33 5.88
C TRP A 468 13.69 -17.10 6.61
N GLY A 469 13.09 -16.50 7.63
CA GLY A 469 11.90 -17.05 8.28
C GLY A 469 11.67 -16.56 9.71
N GLY A 470 10.64 -17.13 10.32
CA GLY A 470 10.06 -16.68 11.56
C GLY A 470 9.15 -15.48 11.37
N SER A 471 8.21 -15.35 12.31
CA SER A 471 7.13 -14.36 12.29
C SER A 471 7.61 -12.94 12.06
N ARG A 472 8.58 -12.48 12.86
CA ARG A 472 9.09 -11.10 12.79
C ARG A 472 9.64 -10.77 11.41
N GLN A 473 10.44 -11.66 10.84
CA GLN A 473 11.05 -11.41 9.53
C GLN A 473 10.01 -11.39 8.41
N ILE A 474 9.01 -12.27 8.46
CA ILE A 474 7.89 -12.28 7.50
C ILE A 474 7.12 -10.95 7.56
N VAL A 475 6.79 -10.48 8.75
CA VAL A 475 6.08 -9.20 8.96
C VAL A 475 6.94 -8.00 8.53
N GLU A 476 8.24 -8.00 8.82
CA GLU A 476 9.16 -6.92 8.39
C GLU A 476 9.34 -6.90 6.86
N LEU A 477 9.45 -8.07 6.21
CA LEU A 477 9.56 -8.19 4.75
C LEU A 477 8.31 -7.72 4.01
N ALA A 478 7.15 -7.78 4.66
CA ALA A 478 5.91 -7.28 4.06
C ALA A 478 5.90 -5.75 3.87
N GLY A 479 6.83 -5.01 4.50
CA GLY A 479 6.94 -3.57 4.31
C GLY A 479 5.63 -2.83 4.63
N TRP A 480 4.96 -3.27 5.71
CA TRP A 480 3.68 -2.77 6.21
C TRP A 480 2.56 -2.69 5.16
N ASN A 481 2.57 -3.63 4.23
CA ASN A 481 1.51 -3.80 3.24
C ASN A 481 1.02 -5.26 3.29
N ILE A 482 -0.29 -5.44 3.33
CA ILE A 482 -0.89 -6.75 3.50
C ILE A 482 -0.75 -7.62 2.25
N LEU A 483 -0.64 -7.04 1.06
CA LEU A 483 -0.48 -7.81 -0.17
C LEU A 483 0.89 -8.53 -0.26
N PRO A 484 2.04 -7.88 0.01
CA PRO A 484 3.30 -8.59 0.21
C PRO A 484 3.22 -9.66 1.29
N PHE A 485 2.61 -9.36 2.44
CA PHE A 485 2.44 -10.33 3.53
C PHE A 485 1.71 -11.59 3.06
N MET A 486 0.54 -11.42 2.43
CA MET A 486 -0.26 -12.52 1.88
C MET A 486 0.49 -13.29 0.79
N THR A 487 1.32 -12.61 -0.01
CA THR A 487 2.18 -13.28 -1.01
C THR A 487 3.24 -14.15 -0.34
N ILE A 488 3.87 -13.68 0.74
CA ILE A 488 4.81 -14.48 1.54
C ILE A 488 4.08 -15.68 2.14
N CYS A 489 2.92 -15.49 2.78
CA CYS A 489 2.15 -16.60 3.35
C CYS A 489 1.77 -17.63 2.27
N LYS A 490 1.28 -17.19 1.11
CA LYS A 490 0.94 -18.06 -0.03
C LYS A 490 2.11 -18.91 -0.47
N THR A 491 3.27 -18.32 -0.66
CA THR A 491 4.45 -19.03 -1.19
C THR A 491 5.10 -19.94 -0.14
N ILE A 492 5.18 -19.53 1.13
CA ILE A 492 5.63 -20.40 2.22
C ILE A 492 4.70 -21.61 2.35
N TRP A 493 3.39 -21.39 2.36
CA TRP A 493 2.41 -22.47 2.47
C TRP A 493 2.48 -23.40 1.25
N GLY A 494 2.66 -22.85 0.06
CA GLY A 494 2.87 -23.62 -1.17
C GLY A 494 4.16 -24.45 -1.12
N ALA A 495 5.26 -23.92 -0.59
CA ALA A 495 6.50 -24.65 -0.41
C ALA A 495 6.34 -25.82 0.59
N TRP A 496 5.64 -25.58 1.68
CA TRP A 496 5.33 -26.61 2.67
C TRP A 496 4.46 -27.74 2.09
N LEU A 497 3.37 -27.41 1.40
CA LEU A 497 2.49 -28.40 0.77
C LEU A 497 3.18 -29.28 -0.29
N ARG A 498 4.28 -28.80 -0.92
CA ARG A 498 5.06 -29.61 -1.87
C ARG A 498 5.92 -30.68 -1.20
N ASN A 499 6.34 -30.45 0.03
CA ASN A 499 7.24 -31.35 0.76
C ASN A 499 6.47 -32.31 1.68
N GLU A 500 5.26 -31.94 2.10
CA GLU A 500 4.48 -32.71 3.07
C GLU A 500 3.49 -33.66 2.39
N SER A 501 3.57 -34.96 2.69
CA SER A 501 2.58 -35.96 2.27
C SER A 501 1.43 -36.02 3.28
N CYS A 502 0.72 -34.90 3.50
CA CYS A 502 -0.32 -34.84 4.54
C CYS A 502 -1.63 -35.51 4.10
N SER A 503 -2.22 -36.28 5.01
CA SER A 503 -3.62 -36.73 4.92
C SER A 503 -4.59 -35.58 5.26
N ALA A 504 -5.84 -35.65 4.78
CA ALA A 504 -6.84 -34.59 5.01
C ALA A 504 -7.11 -34.28 6.49
N ASP A 505 -7.05 -35.29 7.37
CA ASP A 505 -7.35 -35.14 8.81
C ASP A 505 -6.23 -34.42 9.59
N GLN A 506 -4.98 -34.52 9.13
CA GLN A 506 -3.84 -33.80 9.73
C GLN A 506 -3.86 -32.30 9.42
N LEU A 507 -4.71 -31.87 8.48
CA LEU A 507 -4.73 -30.50 7.93
C LEU A 507 -5.82 -29.61 8.52
N ALA A 508 -6.70 -30.16 9.35
CA ALA A 508 -7.59 -29.38 10.22
C ALA A 508 -6.81 -28.69 11.36
N VAL A 509 -5.62 -29.21 11.68
CA VAL A 509 -4.71 -28.67 12.69
C VAL A 509 -3.74 -27.69 12.05
N LEU A 510 -3.52 -26.56 12.72
CA LEU A 510 -2.59 -25.54 12.26
C LEU A 510 -1.14 -26.09 12.23
N PRO A 511 -0.39 -25.95 11.12
CA PRO A 511 0.95 -26.53 11.01
C PRO A 511 2.03 -25.63 11.64
N LYS A 512 3.18 -26.22 11.97
CA LYS A 512 4.44 -25.49 12.23
C LYS A 512 5.37 -25.68 11.05
N ILE A 513 5.50 -24.67 10.21
CA ILE A 513 6.22 -24.78 8.94
C ILE A 513 7.73 -24.69 9.22
N PRO A 514 8.56 -25.67 8.79
CA PRO A 514 9.98 -25.62 9.07
C PRO A 514 10.70 -24.48 8.33
N LEU A 515 11.84 -24.05 8.86
CA LEU A 515 12.55 -22.87 8.38
C LEU A 515 13.04 -22.99 6.93
N ALA A 516 13.31 -24.21 6.45
CA ALA A 516 13.78 -24.44 5.09
C ALA A 516 12.69 -24.08 4.07
N GLU A 517 11.46 -24.54 4.30
CA GLU A 517 10.27 -24.25 3.51
C GLU A 517 9.95 -22.75 3.54
N GLN A 518 10.07 -22.12 4.71
CA GLN A 518 9.91 -20.67 4.84
C GLN A 518 10.94 -19.90 4.00
N THR A 519 12.21 -20.32 4.04
CA THR A 519 13.27 -19.68 3.25
C THR A 519 12.98 -19.79 1.75
N VAL A 520 12.58 -20.98 1.28
CA VAL A 520 12.21 -21.21 -0.13
C VAL A 520 11.01 -20.34 -0.52
N GLY A 521 9.94 -20.35 0.28
CA GLY A 521 8.74 -19.55 0.01
C GLY A 521 9.03 -18.05 -0.04
N ILE A 522 9.82 -17.51 0.91
CA ILE A 522 10.19 -16.09 0.93
C ILE A 522 11.01 -15.70 -0.32
N LEU A 523 11.94 -16.56 -0.77
CA LEU A 523 12.69 -16.31 -2.00
C LEU A 523 11.77 -16.34 -3.23
N GLU A 524 10.81 -17.27 -3.27
CA GLU A 524 9.80 -17.36 -4.33
C GLU A 524 8.91 -16.10 -4.35
N ALA A 525 8.40 -15.63 -3.20
CA ALA A 525 7.66 -14.38 -3.09
C ALA A 525 8.46 -13.18 -3.58
N SER A 526 9.72 -13.08 -3.14
CA SER A 526 10.61 -11.99 -3.53
C SER A 526 10.84 -11.96 -5.04
N LYS A 527 11.03 -13.13 -5.67
CA LYS A 527 11.16 -13.27 -7.12
C LYS A 527 9.88 -12.86 -7.85
N ILE A 528 8.71 -13.33 -7.39
CA ILE A 528 7.42 -12.92 -7.96
C ILE A 528 7.32 -11.39 -7.95
N TRP A 529 7.58 -10.75 -6.81
CA TRP A 529 7.53 -9.30 -6.68
C TRP A 529 8.54 -8.57 -7.57
N PHE A 530 9.75 -9.12 -7.76
CA PHE A 530 10.72 -8.55 -8.69
C PHE A 530 10.25 -8.64 -10.16
N GLU A 531 9.63 -9.75 -10.56
CA GLU A 531 9.09 -9.89 -11.92
C GLU A 531 7.90 -8.94 -12.14
N LYS A 532 7.05 -8.76 -11.13
CA LYS A 532 5.91 -7.83 -11.18
C LYS A 532 6.29 -6.36 -11.40
N LEU A 533 7.56 -5.97 -11.21
CA LEU A 533 8.03 -4.62 -11.52
C LEU A 533 7.81 -4.23 -12.98
N GLN A 534 7.71 -5.21 -13.89
CA GLN A 534 7.39 -5.01 -15.30
C GLN A 534 5.93 -4.63 -15.57
N GLU A 535 5.03 -4.80 -14.62
CA GLU A 535 3.61 -4.49 -14.81
C GLU A 535 3.36 -2.97 -14.82
N GLY A 536 2.41 -2.53 -15.64
CA GLY A 536 1.96 -1.14 -15.71
C GLY A 536 2.88 -0.19 -16.49
N VAL A 537 2.59 1.12 -16.40
CA VAL A 537 3.26 2.15 -17.19
C VAL A 537 4.75 2.24 -16.83
N TYR A 538 5.63 2.21 -17.83
CA TYR A 538 7.09 2.24 -17.70
C TYR A 538 7.71 1.09 -16.89
N GLY A 539 7.04 -0.06 -16.78
CA GLY A 539 7.53 -1.21 -16.00
C GLY A 539 8.97 -1.62 -16.31
N ASP A 540 9.39 -1.61 -17.57
CA ASP A 540 10.78 -1.92 -17.95
C ASP A 540 11.80 -0.93 -17.38
N ARG A 541 11.48 0.37 -17.36
CA ARG A 541 12.36 1.42 -16.82
C ARG A 541 12.46 1.29 -15.30
N ARG A 542 11.33 1.05 -14.63
CA ARG A 542 11.28 0.81 -13.18
C ARG A 542 12.08 -0.43 -12.80
N LYS A 543 11.82 -1.57 -13.43
CA LYS A 543 12.56 -2.83 -13.20
C LYS A 543 14.06 -2.66 -13.41
N ARG A 544 14.47 -1.92 -14.45
CA ARG A 544 15.89 -1.59 -14.69
C ARG A 544 16.50 -0.78 -13.56
N LEU A 545 15.84 0.31 -13.13
CA LEU A 545 16.32 1.14 -12.03
C LEU A 545 16.45 0.31 -10.74
N ILE A 546 15.41 -0.44 -10.37
CA ILE A 546 15.38 -1.25 -9.16
C ILE A 546 16.43 -2.36 -9.20
N SER A 547 16.63 -3.02 -10.35
CA SER A 547 17.68 -4.02 -10.55
C SER A 547 19.07 -3.42 -10.29
N ASN A 548 19.36 -2.26 -10.89
CA ASN A 548 20.65 -1.60 -10.73
C ASN A 548 20.88 -1.08 -9.30
N LEU A 549 19.83 -0.53 -8.66
CA LEU A 549 19.88 -0.12 -7.26
C LEU A 549 20.14 -1.31 -6.33
N GLY A 550 19.40 -2.41 -6.50
CA GLY A 550 19.57 -3.62 -5.70
C GLY A 550 20.96 -4.23 -5.85
N ALA A 551 21.49 -4.28 -7.08
CA ALA A 551 22.87 -4.70 -7.34
C ALA A 551 23.88 -3.77 -6.66
N TRP A 552 23.69 -2.45 -6.77
CA TRP A 552 24.53 -1.44 -6.14
C TRP A 552 24.56 -1.58 -4.61
N PHE A 553 23.40 -1.74 -3.95
CA PHE A 553 23.33 -1.97 -2.51
C PHE A 553 24.01 -3.28 -2.10
N SER A 554 23.78 -4.36 -2.84
CA SER A 554 24.45 -5.65 -2.59
C SER A 554 25.98 -5.50 -2.66
N ILE A 555 26.51 -4.82 -3.69
CA ILE A 555 27.94 -4.57 -3.82
C ILE A 555 28.47 -3.74 -2.65
N LYS A 556 27.79 -2.65 -2.29
CA LYS A 556 28.20 -1.79 -1.18
C LYS A 556 28.20 -2.52 0.17
N LEU A 557 27.13 -3.24 0.49
CA LEU A 557 27.00 -3.97 1.76
C LEU A 557 28.00 -5.13 1.86
N LYS A 558 28.27 -5.86 0.77
CA LYS A 558 29.30 -6.93 0.75
C LYS A 558 30.72 -6.38 0.77
N GLY A 559 30.93 -5.23 0.13
CA GLY A 559 32.24 -4.57 0.05
C GLY A 559 32.66 -3.84 1.33
N ASP A 560 31.71 -3.40 2.16
CA ASP A 560 31.97 -2.69 3.41
C ASP A 560 32.43 -3.63 4.54
N ARG A 561 33.68 -4.10 4.45
CA ARG A 561 34.29 -4.99 5.45
C ARG A 561 34.46 -4.35 6.83
N ALA A 562 34.47 -3.02 6.90
CA ALA A 562 34.55 -2.30 8.18
C ALA A 562 33.17 -2.16 8.85
N LEU A 563 32.09 -2.52 8.13
CA LEU A 563 30.70 -2.34 8.55
C LEU A 563 30.46 -0.89 9.00
N SER A 564 30.96 0.07 8.22
CA SER A 564 30.82 1.49 8.51
C SER A 564 29.39 1.98 8.23
N TYR A 565 28.76 1.45 7.18
CA TYR A 565 27.45 1.84 6.67
C TYR A 565 26.50 0.64 6.52
N PRO A 566 26.13 -0.06 7.61
CA PRO A 566 25.27 -1.23 7.54
C PRO A 566 23.81 -0.92 7.15
N GLY A 567 23.44 0.36 7.03
CA GLY A 567 22.13 0.82 6.54
C GLY A 567 22.04 1.04 5.03
N SER A 568 23.05 0.61 4.26
CA SER A 568 23.19 0.88 2.81
C SER A 568 22.23 0.05 1.91
N ASN A 569 21.00 -0.20 2.35
CA ASN A 569 19.91 -0.78 1.55
C ASN A 569 18.89 0.27 1.07
N GLY A 570 19.28 1.53 1.17
CA GLY A 570 18.54 2.70 0.70
C GLY A 570 19.47 3.87 0.46
N PHE A 571 18.91 4.97 -0.04
CA PHE A 571 19.63 6.18 -0.36
C PHE A 571 18.88 7.43 0.14
N SER A 572 19.59 8.56 0.24
CA SER A 572 19.00 9.84 0.60
C SER A 572 19.38 10.93 -0.38
N LEU A 573 18.36 11.68 -0.82
CA LEU A 573 18.46 12.82 -1.72
C LEU A 573 17.98 14.10 -1.02
N ARG A 574 18.49 15.24 -1.47
CA ARG A 574 17.94 16.53 -1.03
C ARG A 574 16.59 16.78 -1.68
N ARG A 575 15.73 17.53 -0.99
CA ARG A 575 14.40 17.89 -1.52
C ARG A 575 14.50 18.77 -2.77
N ASP A 576 15.40 19.76 -2.75
CA ASP A 576 15.66 20.65 -3.90
C ASP A 576 16.06 19.87 -5.16
N GLU A 577 16.86 18.81 -5.02
CA GLU A 577 17.22 17.93 -6.14
C GLU A 577 16.04 17.11 -6.69
N MET A 578 15.06 16.75 -5.84
CA MET A 578 13.86 16.01 -6.23
C MET A 578 12.80 16.88 -6.90
N ASP A 579 12.89 18.19 -6.73
CA ASP A 579 11.99 19.17 -7.36
C ASP A 579 12.43 19.53 -8.79
N LEU A 580 13.66 19.14 -9.18
CA LEU A 580 14.14 19.28 -10.55
C LEU A 580 13.35 18.35 -11.49
N ASP A 581 12.96 18.86 -12.66
CA ASP A 581 12.28 18.06 -13.69
C ASP A 581 13.30 17.24 -14.50
N LEU A 582 13.84 16.20 -13.86
CA LEU A 582 14.83 15.30 -14.45
C LEU A 582 14.28 13.89 -14.60
N GLU A 583 14.66 13.21 -15.69
CA GLU A 583 14.20 11.84 -16.01
C GLU A 583 14.30 10.88 -14.80
N ILE A 584 15.43 10.90 -14.09
CA ILE A 584 15.66 10.02 -12.94
C ILE A 584 14.77 10.35 -11.75
N THR A 585 14.46 11.63 -11.51
CA THR A 585 13.62 12.05 -10.39
C THR A 585 12.16 11.66 -10.64
N SER A 586 11.68 11.80 -11.88
CA SER A 586 10.39 11.29 -12.33
C SER A 586 10.32 9.78 -12.14
N LEU A 587 11.35 9.04 -12.56
CA LEU A 587 11.38 7.59 -12.43
C LEU A 587 11.42 7.12 -10.96
N ILE A 588 12.13 7.84 -10.08
CA ILE A 588 12.14 7.56 -8.63
C ILE A 588 10.76 7.78 -8.01
N LYS A 589 10.08 8.88 -8.37
CA LYS A 589 8.70 9.16 -7.94
C LYS A 589 7.78 8.02 -8.42
N GLU A 590 7.85 7.64 -9.69
CA GLU A 590 7.09 6.52 -10.27
C GLU A 590 7.36 5.19 -9.53
N CYS A 591 8.60 4.89 -9.17
CA CYS A 591 8.94 3.71 -8.37
C CYS A 591 8.32 3.75 -6.97
N ARG A 592 8.27 4.90 -6.30
CA ARG A 592 7.55 5.03 -5.01
C ARG A 592 6.05 4.80 -5.18
N ASP A 593 5.51 5.38 -6.23
CA ASP A 593 4.09 5.40 -6.55
C ASP A 593 3.52 4.01 -6.85
N GLN A 594 4.37 3.14 -7.40
CA GLN A 594 4.07 1.73 -7.63
C GLN A 594 4.46 0.83 -6.44
N GLY A 595 5.10 1.41 -5.42
CA GLY A 595 5.50 0.71 -4.20
C GLY A 595 6.82 -0.06 -4.31
N ASP A 596 7.61 0.19 -5.36
CA ASP A 596 8.94 -0.38 -5.57
C ASP A 596 9.96 0.23 -4.57
N LEU A 597 9.79 1.52 -4.29
CA LEU A 597 10.56 2.29 -3.31
C LEU A 597 9.66 2.81 -2.17
N LEU A 598 10.21 2.86 -0.96
CA LEU A 598 9.55 3.46 0.21
C LEU A 598 10.20 4.80 0.51
N GLN A 599 9.42 5.88 0.40
CA GLN A 599 9.84 7.23 0.76
C GLN A 599 9.52 7.51 2.24
N SER A 600 10.40 8.24 2.90
CA SER A 600 10.13 8.87 4.20
C SER A 600 10.98 10.12 4.37
N ASP A 601 10.60 10.97 5.30
CA ASP A 601 11.40 12.13 5.69
C ASP A 601 12.70 11.69 6.36
N HIS A 602 13.74 12.48 6.12
CA HIS A 602 15.07 12.21 6.66
C HIS A 602 15.58 13.43 7.41
N THR A 603 15.65 13.30 8.73
CA THR A 603 16.41 14.19 9.60
C THR A 603 17.89 13.98 9.34
N THR A 604 18.47 14.83 8.50
CA THR A 604 19.87 14.71 8.07
C THR A 604 20.80 14.81 9.28
N LYS A 605 21.84 13.98 9.30
CA LYS A 605 22.99 14.18 10.20
C LYS A 605 24.03 15.10 9.58
N LEU A 606 23.95 15.39 8.28
CA LEU A 606 24.88 16.29 7.61
C LEU A 606 24.80 17.69 8.21
N SER A 607 25.98 18.29 8.38
CA SER A 607 26.16 19.67 8.85
C SER A 607 25.54 20.70 7.91
N ASP A 608 25.15 20.31 6.69
CA ASP A 608 24.46 21.16 5.73
C ASP A 608 23.05 21.57 6.19
N GLY A 609 22.46 20.85 7.15
CA GLY A 609 21.11 21.13 7.68
C GLY A 609 20.00 21.05 6.63
N LYS A 610 20.29 20.57 5.41
CA LYS A 610 19.35 20.60 4.30
C LYS A 610 18.31 19.50 4.44
N SER A 611 17.06 19.84 4.13
CA SER A 611 15.96 18.87 4.15
C SER A 611 16.16 17.78 3.09
N ARG A 612 15.94 16.54 3.50
CA ARG A 612 16.20 15.35 2.69
C ARG A 612 15.04 14.37 2.75
N LEU A 613 14.97 13.54 1.73
CA LEU A 613 14.12 12.36 1.68
C LEU A 613 15.02 11.12 1.68
N LYS A 614 14.58 10.08 2.36
CA LYS A 614 15.20 8.75 2.31
C LYS A 614 14.30 7.79 1.56
N TRP A 615 14.95 6.95 0.77
CA TRP A 615 14.33 6.02 -0.16
C TRP A 615 14.92 4.64 0.11
N TYR A 616 14.05 3.66 0.35
CA TYR A 616 14.47 2.27 0.56
C TYR A 616 13.82 1.37 -0.48
N LEU A 617 14.50 0.30 -0.87
CA LEU A 617 13.82 -0.77 -1.59
C LEU A 617 12.66 -1.30 -0.74
N ASN A 618 11.59 -1.69 -1.42
CA ASN A 618 10.54 -2.46 -0.78
C ASN A 618 11.17 -3.72 -0.13
N PRO A 619 10.99 -3.94 1.19
CA PRO A 619 11.63 -5.04 1.91
C PRO A 619 11.42 -6.42 1.28
N ILE A 620 10.30 -6.64 0.59
CA ILE A 620 10.02 -7.89 -0.12
C ILE A 620 11.07 -8.22 -1.19
N LEU A 621 11.80 -7.23 -1.71
CA LEU A 621 12.86 -7.40 -2.71
C LEU A 621 14.23 -7.74 -2.10
N ALA A 622 14.40 -7.59 -0.78
CA ALA A 622 15.67 -7.83 -0.12
C ALA A 622 16.20 -9.28 -0.30
N PRO A 623 15.37 -10.34 -0.20
CA PRO A 623 15.80 -11.71 -0.48
C PRO A 623 16.34 -11.90 -1.91
N PHE A 624 15.66 -11.35 -2.93
CA PHE A 624 16.08 -11.43 -4.34
C PHE A 624 17.48 -10.83 -4.55
N PHE A 625 17.74 -9.64 -4.00
CA PHE A 625 19.05 -8.98 -4.10
C PHE A 625 20.09 -9.51 -3.12
N LYS A 626 19.74 -10.46 -2.25
CA LYS A 626 20.60 -11.01 -1.21
C LYS A 626 21.15 -9.92 -0.28
N ILE A 627 20.30 -8.99 0.12
CA ILE A 627 20.59 -7.91 1.06
C ILE A 627 19.71 -8.04 2.32
N THR A 628 20.06 -7.32 3.38
CA THR A 628 19.27 -7.31 4.62
C THR A 628 18.08 -6.36 4.50
N GLN A 629 16.92 -6.73 5.07
CA GLN A 629 15.73 -5.86 5.16
C GLN A 629 15.84 -4.78 6.26
N ASN A 630 16.74 -4.97 7.23
CA ASN A 630 16.87 -4.08 8.38
C ASN A 630 17.39 -2.69 7.99
N ARG A 631 16.80 -1.66 8.61
CA ARG A 631 17.11 -0.23 8.38
C ARG A 631 17.68 0.39 9.66
N THR A 632 18.76 -0.18 10.18
CA THR A 632 19.32 0.15 11.51
C THR A 632 20.21 1.39 11.52
N LYS A 633 20.61 1.90 10.36
CA LYS A 633 21.54 3.02 10.18
C LYS A 633 21.09 3.91 9.02
N GLU A 634 21.76 5.06 8.86
CA GLU A 634 21.46 5.99 7.78
C GLU A 634 21.61 5.34 6.40
N PRO A 635 20.75 5.73 5.44
CA PRO A 635 20.91 5.34 4.05
C PRO A 635 22.15 6.01 3.43
N ILE A 636 22.51 5.58 2.21
CA ILE A 636 23.60 6.22 1.45
C ILE A 636 23.18 7.64 1.07
N TYR A 637 23.84 8.69 1.55
CA TYR A 637 23.59 10.01 0.96
C TYR A 637 24.24 10.06 -0.42
N THR A 638 23.46 10.49 -1.41
CA THR A 638 23.86 10.53 -2.82
C THR A 638 23.21 11.74 -3.49
N GLY A 639 23.47 11.93 -4.78
CA GLY A 639 22.84 12.97 -5.60
C GLY A 639 22.24 12.38 -6.87
N VAL A 640 21.40 13.18 -7.54
CA VAL A 640 20.66 12.77 -8.75
C VAL A 640 21.60 12.33 -9.89
N SER A 641 22.79 12.93 -10.00
CA SER A 641 23.79 12.56 -11.03
C SER A 641 24.36 11.16 -10.85
N GLU A 642 24.62 10.74 -9.60
CA GLU A 642 25.12 9.40 -9.30
C GLU A 642 24.02 8.36 -9.57
N LEU A 643 22.78 8.63 -9.14
CA LEU A 643 21.63 7.76 -9.44
C LEU A 643 21.36 7.65 -10.93
N SER A 644 21.53 8.73 -11.70
CA SER A 644 21.44 8.70 -13.15
C SER A 644 22.50 7.79 -13.78
N SER A 645 23.71 7.78 -13.21
CA SER A 645 24.79 6.90 -13.66
C SER A 645 24.50 5.44 -13.36
N ILE A 646 23.97 5.16 -12.16
CA ILE A 646 23.51 3.82 -11.75
C ILE A 646 22.39 3.34 -12.67
N TYR A 647 21.38 4.16 -12.95
CA TYR A 647 20.29 3.82 -13.86
C TYR A 647 20.78 3.48 -15.28
N LYS A 648 21.74 4.27 -15.80
CA LYS A 648 22.35 4.04 -17.13
C LYS A 648 23.37 2.89 -17.14
N ASN A 649 23.57 2.21 -16.01
CA ASN A 649 24.59 1.18 -15.82
C ASN A 649 25.98 1.63 -16.27
N LYS A 650 26.28 2.92 -16.15
CA LYS A 650 27.62 3.44 -16.40
C LYS A 650 28.49 3.09 -15.18
N PRO A 651 29.76 2.66 -15.37
CA PRO A 651 30.66 2.52 -14.24
C PRO A 651 30.65 3.85 -13.49
N VAL A 652 30.30 3.81 -12.19
CA VAL A 652 30.34 4.98 -11.32
C VAL A 652 31.82 5.33 -11.17
N ALA A 653 32.35 6.09 -12.14
CA ALA A 653 33.62 6.75 -12.00
C ALA A 653 33.59 7.53 -10.68
N SER A 654 34.72 7.60 -10.00
CA SER A 654 34.97 8.12 -8.65
C SER A 654 34.53 9.57 -8.40
N ILE A 655 33.24 9.87 -8.58
CA ILE A 655 32.54 11.10 -8.19
C ILE A 655 32.21 11.04 -6.67
N SER A 656 32.38 9.87 -6.05
CA SER A 656 32.04 9.63 -4.65
C SER A 656 33.03 10.22 -3.63
N SER A 657 34.17 10.81 -4.03
CA SER A 657 35.16 11.29 -3.06
C SER A 657 34.67 12.49 -2.26
N GLU A 658 34.04 13.49 -2.88
CA GLU A 658 33.59 14.72 -2.20
C GLU A 658 32.36 14.53 -1.29
N LEU A 659 31.39 13.72 -1.70
CA LEU A 659 30.20 13.42 -0.87
C LEU A 659 30.45 12.35 0.20
N GLN A 660 31.41 11.43 -0.01
CA GLN A 660 31.85 10.52 1.05
C GLN A 660 32.73 11.22 2.09
N LEU A 661 33.50 12.24 1.71
CA LEU A 661 34.27 13.05 2.66
C LEU A 661 33.35 13.78 3.65
N THR A 662 32.25 14.37 3.19
CA THR A 662 31.28 15.07 4.06
C THR A 662 30.40 14.14 4.92
N GLN A 663 30.12 12.90 4.46
CA GLN A 663 29.48 11.88 5.31
C GLN A 663 30.42 11.25 6.35
N LYS A 664 31.73 11.25 6.06
CA LYS A 664 32.76 10.68 6.95
C LYS A 664 32.93 11.48 8.25
N ASP A 665 32.60 12.77 8.24
CA ASP A 665 32.81 13.67 9.39
C ASP A 665 31.64 13.68 10.42
N LEU A 666 30.54 12.97 10.16
CA LEU A 666 29.30 13.04 10.98
C LEU A 666 29.09 11.91 11.98
N PHE A 667 29.85 10.84 11.83
CA PHE A 667 29.77 9.67 12.69
C PHE A 667 31.05 9.48 13.52
N GLU A 668 31.92 10.48 13.47
CA GLU A 668 32.87 10.84 14.54
C GLU A 668 32.12 11.56 15.65
#